data_AF-A0A4P8SKR6-F1
#
_entry.id   AF-A0A4P8SKR6-F1
#
_cell.length_a   1.000
_cell.length_b   1.000
_cell.length_c   1.000
_cell.angle_alpha   90.00
_cell.angle_beta   90.00
_cell.angle_gamma   90.00
#
_symmetry.space_group_name_H-M   'P 1'
#
loop_
_entity.id
_entity.type
_entity.pdbx_description
1 polymer ?
#
loop_
_entity_poly.entity_id
_entity_poly.type
_entity_poly.pdbx_seq_one_letter_code
_entity_poly.pdbx_strand_id
1 'polypeptide(L)'
;MTDKTGEKTAPVPLHFRFPVAKDEKGGEFAHCEEFLDHLGNSEAGGFWPVGRNGLWHGAIHITHASAPWCALSSPSAEEKESHPTPFTGQQPLRSMADGEVVAYRVCSDLKEARWWGNPVPHACSFVLIRHYVQPGETTQSGLTFYTLYMNLAPWSAYTHDSEHNWTVSWPSGLKSFVDKSRAWQTGTLPRGTRITWDNTDPAQKSEDGGTVMGHVTLRQNVHTPDMDLQAGDKVWVSVRDAANLKPEFGGAKRPVWWETLLPPHQHTLELDKVICPDPIPVKAGDAIGHLGYLGHLSASRFSMKHEGQYQVHIECFTADDNLAHFLTNPEQVGNDKPAWLKFIPGVPAYDYSGWPMKFEPRKALSTLDAVQRLGDEARSAKDGHTGQLYWCSGQKMDWIRDEDTKKLSRYDLAGQGFELVDIPTTGFKYLGENRSRKGFIRKLMEVLYFASKQEQRTKYGAMKYEYERFLRDIDADREYDEYHILSWLYVPMLRHSLNRLIIRHTSAWAYASHAMWEEEHLSDYRKNEPGEAEYWDTVLKNEVWMPDLDKSKVNLPTELWHMHPIMFLDAISAPKASGWAHSPFADLICNAESRNDYTIYNRTYPHPHPTHIEVHSKTNLTSMTLQQVMDAQEAHQMFATGRYQVTTAPLKEAVRGLNLDVNALYDEAMQDRIFEEYIITIKRPAIIAYLEGNGSVDDAAYSCALEFASVGVKQGKQISPDPHEYEKNPDGSFVRDKHHNLVHKKRYATIDGIGYYNGDKLNKVFIMPDDLIQKLKESKDEVQ
;
A
#
# COMPACT_ATOMS: atom_id res chain seq x y z
N MET A 1 -12.30 -17.97 -30.67
CA MET A 1 -13.66 -18.51 -30.42
C MET A 1 -14.64 -17.38 -30.62
N THR A 2 -15.77 -17.68 -31.26
CA THR A 2 -16.86 -16.78 -31.61
C THR A 2 -17.51 -16.13 -30.38
N ASP A 3 -17.71 -14.81 -30.47
CA ASP A 3 -18.82 -14.02 -29.94
C ASP A 3 -19.48 -14.53 -28.64
N LYS A 4 -19.07 -13.97 -27.49
CA LYS A 4 -19.85 -14.08 -26.25
C LYS A 4 -20.48 -12.72 -25.95
N THR A 5 -21.77 -12.65 -26.27
CA THR A 5 -22.72 -11.75 -25.62
C THR A 5 -22.53 -11.82 -24.10
N GLY A 6 -22.52 -10.65 -23.46
CA GLY A 6 -22.16 -10.42 -22.07
C GLY A 6 -22.96 -11.29 -21.10
N GLU A 7 -22.34 -12.36 -20.64
CA GLU A 7 -22.80 -13.10 -19.48
C GLU A 7 -22.59 -12.18 -18.26
N LYS A 8 -23.69 -11.81 -17.60
CA LYS A 8 -23.61 -10.97 -16.40
C LYS A 8 -22.91 -11.75 -15.30
N THR A 9 -21.80 -11.24 -14.81
CA THR A 9 -20.99 -11.77 -13.71
C THR A 9 -20.89 -10.71 -12.61
N ALA A 10 -20.65 -11.14 -11.37
CA ALA A 10 -20.45 -10.20 -10.27
C ALA A 10 -19.18 -9.36 -10.52
N PRO A 11 -19.21 -8.04 -10.25
CA PRO A 11 -18.01 -7.22 -10.27
C PRO A 11 -16.92 -7.81 -9.38
N VAL A 12 -15.68 -7.70 -9.85
CA VAL A 12 -14.48 -8.16 -9.13
C VAL A 12 -13.62 -6.92 -8.84
N PRO A 13 -13.71 -6.34 -7.62
CA PRO A 13 -12.88 -5.22 -7.23
C PRO A 13 -11.42 -5.66 -7.06
N LEU A 14 -10.51 -4.70 -7.18
CA LEU A 14 -9.09 -4.92 -6.96
C LEU A 14 -8.62 -4.10 -5.76
N HIS A 15 -8.11 -4.76 -4.72
CA HIS A 15 -7.44 -4.08 -3.62
C HIS A 15 -5.99 -3.76 -3.99
N PHE A 16 -5.48 -2.61 -3.52
CA PHE A 16 -4.11 -2.19 -3.76
C PHE A 16 -3.35 -1.79 -2.50
N ARG A 17 -2.10 -2.24 -2.43
CA ARG A 17 -1.09 -1.87 -1.44
C ARG A 17 0.21 -1.52 -2.15
N PHE A 18 0.98 -0.61 -1.56
CA PHE A 18 2.31 -0.30 -2.08
C PHE A 18 3.27 -1.50 -1.90
N PRO A 19 4.18 -1.74 -2.84
CA PRO A 19 5.05 -2.93 -2.83
C PRO A 19 6.04 -2.97 -1.65
N VAL A 20 6.24 -1.84 -0.97
CA VAL A 20 7.00 -1.73 0.29
C VAL A 20 6.22 -0.93 1.33
N ALA A 21 6.50 -1.18 2.60
CA ALA A 21 6.10 -0.29 3.68
C ALA A 21 6.93 1.01 3.64
N LYS A 22 6.38 2.07 4.23
CA LYS A 22 7.02 3.39 4.34
C LYS A 22 8.21 3.41 5.29
N ASP A 23 8.22 2.51 6.27
CA ASP A 23 9.28 2.40 7.27
C ASP A 23 9.43 0.97 7.80
N GLU A 24 10.48 0.76 8.61
CA GLU A 24 10.80 -0.51 9.27
C GLU A 24 9.70 -1.04 10.20
N LYS A 25 8.75 -0.19 10.61
CA LYS A 25 7.63 -0.56 11.50
C LYS A 25 6.39 -1.00 10.73
N GLY A 26 6.42 -0.94 9.40
CA GLY A 26 5.29 -1.33 8.55
C GLY A 26 4.32 -0.18 8.27
N GLY A 27 4.76 1.09 8.40
CA GLY A 27 3.95 2.25 8.05
C GLY A 27 3.46 2.23 6.61
N GLU A 28 2.33 2.91 6.33
CA GLU A 28 1.73 2.97 4.99
C GLU A 28 1.92 4.35 4.34
N PHE A 29 1.99 4.35 3.01
CA PHE A 29 1.88 5.58 2.23
C PHE A 29 0.40 5.96 2.08
N ALA A 30 0.11 7.24 2.24
CA ALA A 30 -1.22 7.82 2.15
C ALA A 30 -1.79 7.69 0.73
N HIS A 31 -0.99 8.06 -0.29
CA HIS A 31 -1.42 8.08 -1.69
C HIS A 31 -0.26 7.90 -2.68
N CYS A 32 -0.60 7.72 -3.96
CA CYS A 32 0.34 7.46 -5.05
C CYS A 32 1.48 8.51 -5.13
N GLU A 33 1.16 9.80 -5.00
CA GLU A 33 2.21 10.84 -5.06
C GLU A 33 3.26 10.75 -3.97
N GLU A 34 2.86 10.41 -2.74
CA GLU A 34 3.82 10.26 -1.64
C GLU A 34 4.82 9.13 -1.94
N PHE A 35 4.32 8.03 -2.50
CA PHE A 35 5.17 6.91 -2.90
C PHE A 35 6.10 7.26 -4.06
N LEU A 36 5.59 7.96 -5.09
CA LEU A 36 6.40 8.38 -6.23
C LEU A 36 7.47 9.40 -5.84
N ASP A 37 7.18 10.29 -4.89
CA ASP A 37 8.16 11.23 -4.32
C ASP A 37 9.22 10.50 -3.48
N HIS A 38 8.80 9.51 -2.69
CA HIS A 38 9.72 8.65 -1.94
C HIS A 38 10.73 7.97 -2.87
N LEU A 39 10.27 7.36 -3.96
CA LEU A 39 11.16 6.77 -4.96
C LEU A 39 12.01 7.83 -5.66
N GLY A 40 11.43 8.94 -6.10
CA GLY A 40 12.14 9.99 -6.84
C GLY A 40 13.25 10.69 -6.05
N ASN A 41 13.16 10.70 -4.71
CA ASN A 41 14.17 11.31 -3.84
C ASN A 41 15.30 10.36 -3.45
N SER A 42 15.06 9.04 -3.52
CA SER A 42 15.97 8.02 -2.98
C SER A 42 16.60 7.13 -4.05
N GLU A 43 15.89 6.86 -5.14
CA GLU A 43 16.37 5.96 -6.18
C GLU A 43 17.31 6.67 -7.16
N ALA A 44 18.46 6.04 -7.44
CA ALA A 44 19.47 6.59 -8.34
C ALA A 44 19.26 6.20 -9.81
N GLY A 45 18.30 5.32 -10.13
CA GLY A 45 18.05 4.81 -11.49
C GLY A 45 16.83 3.87 -11.56
N GLY A 46 16.59 3.29 -12.74
CA GLY A 46 15.52 2.30 -12.93
C GLY A 46 14.11 2.89 -13.01
N PHE A 47 13.98 4.07 -13.61
CA PHE A 47 12.69 4.75 -13.77
C PHE A 47 11.89 4.23 -14.96
N TRP A 48 10.59 4.45 -14.92
CA TRP A 48 9.71 4.27 -16.06
C TRP A 48 9.68 5.54 -16.92
N PRO A 49 9.58 5.47 -18.26
CA PRO A 49 9.65 4.29 -19.14
C PRO A 49 11.05 4.08 -19.77
N VAL A 50 12.05 4.82 -19.31
CA VAL A 50 13.45 4.76 -19.79
C VAL A 50 14.33 4.57 -18.57
N GLY A 51 15.31 3.68 -18.63
CA GLY A 51 16.26 3.45 -17.56
C GLY A 51 17.38 4.49 -17.52
N ARG A 52 18.22 4.46 -16.49
CA ARG A 52 19.41 5.34 -16.39
C ARG A 52 20.44 5.05 -17.49
N ASN A 53 20.45 3.83 -18.01
CA ASN A 53 21.27 3.38 -19.12
C ASN A 53 20.73 3.83 -20.50
N GLY A 54 19.72 4.71 -20.54
CA GLY A 54 19.16 5.20 -21.79
C GLY A 54 18.45 4.12 -22.62
N LEU A 55 18.04 3.02 -22.00
CA LEU A 55 17.30 1.95 -22.66
C LEU A 55 15.83 2.03 -22.25
N TRP A 56 14.94 1.53 -23.10
CA TRP A 56 13.55 1.31 -22.69
C TRP A 56 13.52 0.49 -21.38
N HIS A 57 12.60 0.83 -20.49
CA HIS A 57 12.49 0.21 -19.19
C HIS A 57 11.02 0.08 -18.76
N GLY A 58 10.50 -1.15 -18.76
CA GLY A 58 9.09 -1.46 -18.47
C GLY A 58 8.73 -1.57 -17.00
N ALA A 59 9.57 -1.03 -16.14
CA ALA A 59 9.56 -1.34 -14.73
C ALA A 59 9.88 -0.13 -13.87
N ILE A 60 9.76 -0.36 -12.57
CA ILE A 60 10.39 0.47 -11.54
C ILE A 60 11.39 -0.39 -10.77
N HIS A 61 12.47 0.22 -10.30
CA HIS A 61 13.34 -0.39 -9.30
C HIS A 61 13.01 0.16 -7.91
N ILE A 62 13.08 -0.72 -6.92
CA ILE A 62 13.10 -0.34 -5.51
C ILE A 62 14.36 -0.93 -4.91
N THR A 63 15.16 -0.10 -4.26
CA THR A 63 16.46 -0.48 -3.72
C THR A 63 16.52 -0.23 -2.22
N HIS A 64 17.58 -0.72 -1.57
CA HIS A 64 17.85 -0.42 -0.17
C HIS A 64 18.08 1.08 0.11
N ALA A 65 18.22 1.94 -0.91
CA ALA A 65 18.28 3.39 -0.72
C ALA A 65 16.92 3.98 -0.30
N SER A 66 15.81 3.42 -0.79
CA SER A 66 14.45 3.85 -0.44
C SER A 66 13.76 2.91 0.57
N ALA A 67 14.12 1.63 0.58
CA ALA A 67 13.50 0.62 1.45
C ALA A 67 14.55 -0.34 2.07
N PRO A 68 15.51 0.16 2.89
CA PRO A 68 16.55 -0.67 3.49
C PRO A 68 15.99 -1.80 4.37
N TRP A 69 14.84 -1.59 4.99
CA TRP A 69 14.14 -2.60 5.80
C TRP A 69 13.61 -3.79 4.98
N CYS A 70 13.56 -3.68 3.66
CA CYS A 70 13.19 -4.77 2.75
C CYS A 70 14.38 -5.55 2.19
N ALA A 71 15.62 -5.11 2.43
CA ALA A 71 16.81 -5.85 2.03
C ALA A 71 17.03 -7.05 2.93
N LEU A 72 17.41 -8.19 2.34
CA LEU A 72 17.70 -9.41 3.07
C LEU A 72 19.00 -10.02 2.57
N SER A 73 19.97 -10.12 3.47
CA SER A 73 21.31 -10.61 3.13
C SER A 73 21.41 -12.13 3.02
N SER A 74 22.24 -12.60 2.09
CA SER A 74 22.64 -14.00 1.95
C SER A 74 23.96 -14.30 2.70
N PRO A 75 24.45 -15.56 2.74
CA PRO A 75 25.72 -15.89 3.37
C PRO A 75 26.91 -15.66 2.45
N SER A 76 26.69 -15.12 1.23
CA SER A 76 27.73 -14.89 0.23
C SER A 76 28.86 -14.03 0.79
N ALA A 77 30.10 -14.49 0.55
CA ALA A 77 31.30 -13.78 0.98
C ALA A 77 31.49 -12.47 0.21
N GLU A 78 31.17 -12.48 -1.08
CA GLU A 78 31.24 -11.34 -2.00
C GLU A 78 30.23 -10.26 -1.60
N GLU A 79 29.00 -10.67 -1.26
CA GLU A 79 27.98 -9.77 -0.71
C GLU A 79 28.45 -9.12 0.59
N LYS A 80 29.07 -9.90 1.49
CA LYS A 80 29.62 -9.39 2.76
C LYS A 80 30.81 -8.46 2.56
N GLU A 81 31.57 -8.61 1.48
CA GLU A 81 32.66 -7.68 1.14
C GLU A 81 32.10 -6.31 0.76
N SER A 82 31.02 -6.25 -0.02
CA SER A 82 30.39 -4.99 -0.42
C SER A 82 29.51 -4.38 0.67
N HIS A 83 28.85 -5.21 1.49
CA HIS A 83 28.00 -4.82 2.62
C HIS A 83 28.40 -5.57 3.89
N PRO A 84 29.38 -5.05 4.67
CA PRO A 84 29.88 -5.72 5.87
C PRO A 84 28.84 -5.94 6.97
N THR A 85 27.81 -5.08 7.00
CA THR A 85 26.67 -5.20 7.92
C THR A 85 25.50 -5.80 7.16
N PRO A 86 25.06 -7.03 7.49
CA PRO A 86 23.97 -7.70 6.78
C PRO A 86 22.62 -7.03 7.08
N PHE A 87 21.76 -6.98 6.08
CA PHE A 87 20.36 -6.60 6.24
C PHE A 87 19.52 -7.79 6.69
N THR A 88 18.54 -7.52 7.56
CA THR A 88 17.77 -8.57 8.25
C THR A 88 16.36 -8.77 7.71
N GLY A 89 15.93 -8.00 6.71
CA GLY A 89 14.58 -8.09 6.14
C GLY A 89 13.47 -7.85 7.16
N GLN A 90 13.50 -6.71 7.85
CA GLN A 90 12.50 -6.36 8.87
C GLN A 90 11.08 -6.31 8.30
N GLN A 91 10.92 -5.92 7.04
CA GLN A 91 9.65 -5.90 6.32
C GLN A 91 9.81 -6.58 4.96
N PRO A 92 8.85 -7.40 4.53
CA PRO A 92 8.90 -8.01 3.21
C PRO A 92 8.49 -7.02 2.12
N LEU A 93 8.86 -7.34 0.87
CA LEU A 93 8.12 -6.88 -0.29
C LEU A 93 6.70 -7.45 -0.25
N ARG A 94 5.75 -6.66 -0.76
CA ARG A 94 4.32 -6.96 -0.68
C ARG A 94 3.71 -7.16 -2.06
N SER A 95 2.78 -8.10 -2.17
CA SER A 95 1.91 -8.18 -3.35
C SER A 95 1.14 -6.87 -3.46
N MET A 96 1.24 -6.20 -4.61
CA MET A 96 0.58 -4.91 -4.78
C MET A 96 -0.94 -5.07 -4.89
N ALA A 97 -1.43 -6.20 -5.38
CA ALA A 97 -2.85 -6.44 -5.55
C ALA A 97 -3.24 -7.89 -5.27
N ASP A 98 -4.53 -8.12 -5.09
CA ASP A 98 -5.10 -9.47 -5.02
C ASP A 98 -4.84 -10.23 -6.33
N GLY A 99 -4.47 -11.50 -6.22
CA GLY A 99 -4.17 -12.31 -7.39
C GLY A 99 -3.75 -13.72 -7.04
N GLU A 100 -3.03 -14.34 -7.95
CA GLU A 100 -2.55 -15.71 -7.84
C GLU A 100 -1.15 -15.86 -8.42
N VAL A 101 -0.26 -16.52 -7.69
CA VAL A 101 1.08 -16.88 -8.19
C VAL A 101 0.91 -17.96 -9.26
N VAL A 102 1.37 -17.66 -10.47
CA VAL A 102 1.21 -18.54 -11.65
C VAL A 102 2.53 -19.00 -12.25
N ALA A 103 3.63 -18.32 -11.93
CA ALA A 103 4.97 -18.80 -12.21
C ALA A 103 5.96 -18.26 -11.18
N TYR A 104 7.01 -19.02 -10.89
CA TYR A 104 8.10 -18.55 -10.04
C TYR A 104 9.41 -19.27 -10.36
N ARG A 105 10.51 -18.68 -9.90
CA ARG A 105 11.80 -19.36 -9.69
C ARG A 105 12.35 -18.93 -8.35
N VAL A 106 12.63 -19.88 -7.46
CA VAL A 106 13.38 -19.61 -6.23
C VAL A 106 14.78 -20.17 -6.41
N CYS A 107 15.78 -19.30 -6.51
CA CYS A 107 17.17 -19.74 -6.58
C CYS A 107 17.63 -20.28 -5.23
N SER A 108 18.40 -21.37 -5.22
CA SER A 108 18.98 -21.89 -3.98
C SER A 108 19.89 -20.85 -3.32
N ASP A 109 20.64 -20.13 -4.13
CA ASP A 109 21.57 -19.07 -3.75
C ASP A 109 21.71 -18.02 -4.87
N LEU A 110 22.53 -16.99 -4.65
CA LEU A 110 22.89 -16.01 -5.68
C LEU A 110 23.50 -16.72 -6.90
N LYS A 111 23.18 -16.24 -8.11
CA LYS A 111 23.82 -16.70 -9.35
C LYS A 111 25.07 -15.88 -9.60
N GLU A 112 26.08 -16.50 -10.17
CA GLU A 112 27.33 -15.81 -10.53
C GLU A 112 27.27 -15.31 -11.97
N ALA A 113 27.56 -14.02 -12.18
CA ALA A 113 28.04 -13.49 -13.44
C ALA A 113 29.56 -13.34 -13.40
N ARG A 114 30.20 -13.10 -14.55
CA ARG A 114 31.64 -12.89 -14.64
C ARG A 114 31.95 -11.54 -15.26
N TRP A 115 32.81 -10.76 -14.62
CA TRP A 115 33.35 -9.52 -15.16
C TRP A 115 34.87 -9.60 -15.19
N TRP A 116 35.43 -9.75 -16.40
CA TRP A 116 36.86 -10.01 -16.59
C TRP A 116 37.36 -11.23 -15.78
N GLY A 117 36.54 -12.28 -15.75
CA GLY A 117 36.79 -13.49 -14.97
C GLY A 117 36.57 -13.39 -13.44
N ASN A 118 36.26 -12.20 -12.90
CA ASN A 118 35.89 -12.05 -11.48
C ASN A 118 34.40 -12.36 -11.25
N PRO A 119 34.03 -13.05 -10.16
CA PRO A 119 32.63 -13.33 -9.86
C PRO A 119 31.88 -12.05 -9.47
N VAL A 120 30.69 -11.91 -10.02
CA VAL A 120 29.73 -10.84 -9.70
C VAL A 120 28.39 -11.50 -9.37
N PRO A 121 28.12 -11.77 -8.09
CA PRO A 121 26.90 -12.49 -7.71
C PRO A 121 25.67 -11.60 -7.80
N HIS A 122 24.55 -12.19 -8.20
CA HIS A 122 23.29 -11.50 -8.39
C HIS A 122 22.10 -12.41 -8.11
N ALA A 123 21.04 -11.83 -7.55
CA ALA A 123 19.79 -12.50 -7.28
C ALA A 123 18.97 -12.66 -8.57
N CYS A 124 18.45 -13.88 -8.81
CA CYS A 124 17.64 -14.21 -10.00
C CYS A 124 16.31 -14.89 -9.65
N SER A 125 15.93 -14.90 -8.37
CA SER A 125 14.62 -15.40 -7.96
C SER A 125 13.54 -14.44 -8.45
N PHE A 126 12.38 -14.97 -8.82
CA PHE A 126 11.23 -14.18 -9.21
C PHE A 126 9.91 -14.84 -8.85
N VAL A 127 8.88 -14.02 -8.80
CA VAL A 127 7.48 -14.46 -8.75
C VAL A 127 6.66 -13.65 -9.76
N LEU A 128 5.80 -14.36 -10.49
CA LEU A 128 4.82 -13.81 -11.43
C LEU A 128 3.43 -14.03 -10.86
N ILE A 129 2.71 -12.92 -10.66
CA ILE A 129 1.36 -12.91 -10.10
C ILE A 129 0.40 -12.51 -11.22
N ARG A 130 -0.63 -13.33 -11.45
CA ARG A 130 -1.76 -13.02 -12.33
C ARG A 130 -2.86 -12.34 -11.52
N HIS A 131 -3.42 -11.28 -12.07
CA HIS A 131 -4.50 -10.50 -11.49
C HIS A 131 -5.69 -10.46 -12.45
N TYR A 132 -6.87 -10.32 -11.88
CA TYR A 132 -8.10 -10.09 -12.63
C TYR A 132 -8.92 -9.01 -11.94
N VAL A 133 -9.36 -8.02 -12.73
CA VAL A 133 -10.26 -6.95 -12.29
C VAL A 133 -11.45 -6.89 -13.24
N GLN A 134 -12.65 -6.68 -12.71
CA GLN A 134 -13.86 -6.46 -13.49
C GLN A 134 -14.76 -5.45 -12.76
N PRO A 135 -14.65 -4.14 -13.04
CA PRO A 135 -15.45 -3.14 -12.35
C PRO A 135 -16.95 -3.23 -12.64
N GLY A 136 -17.35 -3.71 -13.83
CA GLY A 136 -18.73 -3.79 -14.28
C GLY A 136 -19.34 -5.18 -14.14
N GLU A 137 -20.55 -5.35 -14.69
CA GLU A 137 -21.29 -6.60 -14.62
C GLU A 137 -20.93 -7.55 -15.77
N THR A 138 -20.15 -7.13 -16.75
CA THR A 138 -19.80 -7.97 -17.91
C THR A 138 -18.30 -8.10 -18.09
N THR A 139 -17.88 -9.15 -18.80
CA THR A 139 -16.47 -9.35 -19.14
C THR A 139 -15.87 -8.25 -20.01
N GLN A 140 -16.68 -7.35 -20.59
CA GLN A 140 -16.17 -6.20 -21.36
C GLN A 140 -15.43 -5.20 -20.47
N SER A 141 -15.79 -5.10 -19.18
CA SER A 141 -15.04 -4.34 -18.19
C SER A 141 -13.94 -5.17 -17.51
N GLY A 142 -13.70 -6.42 -17.96
CA GLY A 142 -12.68 -7.29 -17.39
C GLY A 142 -11.29 -7.01 -17.96
N LEU A 143 -10.26 -7.17 -17.13
CA LEU A 143 -8.87 -7.18 -17.57
C LEU A 143 -8.05 -8.20 -16.77
N THR A 144 -7.34 -9.07 -17.50
CA THR A 144 -6.27 -9.90 -16.94
C THR A 144 -4.94 -9.17 -17.12
N PHE A 145 -4.16 -9.05 -16.05
CA PHE A 145 -2.82 -8.48 -16.12
C PHE A 145 -1.90 -9.18 -15.12
N TYR A 146 -0.61 -8.88 -15.18
CA TYR A 146 0.41 -9.55 -14.41
C TYR A 146 1.33 -8.55 -13.72
N THR A 147 1.79 -8.89 -12.53
CA THR A 147 2.94 -8.23 -11.90
C THR A 147 4.08 -9.23 -11.77
N LEU A 148 5.27 -8.80 -12.18
CA LEU A 148 6.51 -9.56 -12.05
C LEU A 148 7.38 -8.88 -11.00
N TYR A 149 7.85 -9.65 -10.02
CA TYR A 149 8.87 -9.23 -9.08
C TYR A 149 10.12 -10.05 -9.34
N MET A 150 11.13 -9.40 -9.90
CA MET A 150 12.39 -10.00 -10.34
C MET A 150 13.53 -9.54 -9.43
N ASN A 151 14.59 -10.36 -9.36
CA ASN A 151 15.76 -10.15 -8.49
C ASN A 151 15.45 -10.26 -6.97
N LEU A 152 14.53 -11.15 -6.59
CA LEU A 152 14.20 -11.42 -5.19
C LEU A 152 15.33 -12.17 -4.47
N ALA A 153 15.45 -11.95 -3.15
CA ALA A 153 16.41 -12.67 -2.31
C ALA A 153 16.28 -14.21 -2.48
N PRO A 154 17.41 -14.95 -2.57
CA PRO A 154 17.41 -16.40 -2.76
C PRO A 154 16.99 -17.17 -1.50
N TRP A 155 16.79 -18.47 -1.64
CA TRP A 155 16.46 -19.36 -0.52
C TRP A 155 17.48 -19.29 0.63
N SER A 156 18.79 -19.28 0.30
CA SER A 156 19.89 -19.18 1.27
C SER A 156 19.71 -18.00 2.24
N ALA A 157 19.22 -16.85 1.77
CA ALA A 157 18.94 -15.65 2.57
C ALA A 157 17.94 -15.91 3.72
N TYR A 158 16.97 -16.82 3.52
CA TYR A 158 15.95 -17.18 4.52
C TYR A 158 16.34 -18.36 5.41
N THR A 159 17.59 -18.81 5.38
CA THR A 159 18.02 -20.00 6.15
C THR A 159 18.99 -19.70 7.29
N HIS A 160 19.54 -18.48 7.35
CA HIS A 160 20.60 -18.05 8.28
C HIS A 160 20.37 -18.30 9.78
N ASP A 161 19.13 -18.24 10.26
CA ASP A 161 18.83 -18.25 11.71
C ASP A 161 17.98 -19.44 12.19
N SER A 162 17.70 -20.41 11.31
CA SER A 162 16.63 -21.39 11.57
C SER A 162 17.04 -22.86 11.55
N GLU A 163 18.30 -23.20 11.28
CA GLU A 163 18.67 -24.61 11.05
C GLU A 163 18.40 -25.52 12.25
N HIS A 164 18.39 -24.97 13.47
CA HIS A 164 18.25 -25.77 14.70
C HIS A 164 17.11 -25.35 15.63
N ASN A 165 16.27 -24.37 15.28
CA ASN A 165 15.18 -23.93 16.17
C ASN A 165 13.86 -24.63 15.79
N TRP A 166 13.15 -25.18 16.76
CA TRP A 166 11.92 -25.94 16.54
C TRP A 166 10.86 -25.63 17.61
N THR A 167 9.60 -25.82 17.26
CA THR A 167 8.44 -25.81 18.15
C THR A 167 7.78 -27.17 18.14
N VAL A 168 7.41 -27.68 19.30
CA VAL A 168 6.58 -28.89 19.40
C VAL A 168 5.21 -28.65 18.74
N SER A 169 4.93 -29.34 17.64
CA SER A 169 3.70 -29.17 16.85
C SER A 169 2.63 -30.23 17.13
N TRP A 170 3.01 -31.36 17.73
CA TRP A 170 2.11 -32.49 17.96
C TRP A 170 0.95 -32.11 18.90
N PRO A 171 -0.33 -32.39 18.56
CA PRO A 171 -1.49 -31.92 19.33
C PRO A 171 -1.49 -32.32 20.81
N SER A 172 -0.98 -33.51 21.14
CA SER A 172 -0.90 -34.00 22.52
C SER A 172 0.43 -33.66 23.23
N GLY A 173 1.29 -32.85 22.62
CA GLY A 173 2.66 -32.63 23.09
C GLY A 173 3.60 -33.81 22.85
N LEU A 174 4.87 -33.68 23.23
CA LEU A 174 5.89 -34.71 23.06
C LEU A 174 6.41 -35.22 24.39
N LYS A 175 6.41 -36.54 24.55
CA LYS A 175 7.04 -37.16 25.73
C LYS A 175 8.54 -36.87 25.72
N SER A 176 9.03 -36.40 26.86
CA SER A 176 10.45 -36.15 27.12
C SER A 176 11.02 -37.20 28.06
N PHE A 177 12.29 -37.53 27.87
CA PHE A 177 13.00 -38.59 28.59
C PHE A 177 14.35 -38.09 29.07
N VAL A 178 14.84 -38.69 30.16
CA VAL A 178 16.19 -38.39 30.71
C VAL A 178 17.29 -38.87 29.76
N ASP A 179 17.05 -39.97 29.06
CA ASP A 179 18.00 -40.57 28.13
C ASP A 179 17.33 -41.22 26.90
N LYS A 180 18.15 -41.62 25.94
CA LYS A 180 17.73 -42.26 24.68
C LYS A 180 17.12 -43.66 24.84
N SER A 181 17.28 -44.33 25.99
CA SER A 181 16.70 -45.65 26.25
C SER A 181 15.19 -45.59 26.57
N ARG A 182 14.67 -44.40 26.88
CA ARG A 182 13.28 -44.15 27.29
C ARG A 182 12.91 -44.80 28.63
N ALA A 183 13.90 -45.19 29.43
CA ALA A 183 13.67 -45.84 30.72
C ALA A 183 12.91 -44.96 31.71
N TRP A 184 13.17 -43.64 31.68
CA TRP A 184 12.50 -42.66 32.55
C TRP A 184 11.98 -41.47 31.76
N GLN A 185 10.66 -41.27 31.82
CA GLN A 185 9.97 -40.11 31.25
C GLN A 185 10.08 -38.93 32.23
N THR A 186 10.56 -37.78 31.75
CA THR A 186 10.63 -36.53 32.54
C THR A 186 9.32 -35.76 32.54
N GLY A 187 8.47 -36.00 31.55
CA GLY A 187 7.18 -35.32 31.40
C GLY A 187 6.69 -35.34 29.96
N THR A 188 5.81 -34.40 29.63
CA THR A 188 5.35 -34.16 28.26
C THR A 188 5.53 -32.68 27.94
N LEU A 189 6.39 -32.36 26.97
CA LEU A 189 6.53 -31.02 26.42
C LEU A 189 5.21 -30.61 25.75
N PRO A 190 4.53 -29.54 26.23
CA PRO A 190 3.30 -29.08 25.62
C PRO A 190 3.49 -28.65 24.15
N ARG A 191 2.41 -28.70 23.37
CA ARG A 191 2.38 -28.06 22.04
C ARG A 191 2.74 -26.58 22.18
N GLY A 192 3.58 -26.07 21.28
CA GLY A 192 4.10 -24.70 21.36
C GLY A 192 5.42 -24.57 22.14
N THR A 193 5.94 -25.65 22.73
CA THR A 193 7.24 -25.59 23.42
C THR A 193 8.37 -25.34 22.44
N ARG A 194 9.17 -24.31 22.71
CA ARG A 194 10.35 -23.92 21.91
C ARG A 194 11.59 -24.68 22.31
N ILE A 195 12.26 -25.30 21.34
CA ILE A 195 13.45 -26.12 21.53
C ILE A 195 14.53 -25.79 20.49
N THR A 196 15.78 -26.08 20.79
CA THR A 196 16.84 -26.20 19.80
C THR A 196 17.25 -27.67 19.62
N TRP A 197 17.48 -28.06 18.37
CA TRP A 197 17.94 -29.39 18.00
C TRP A 197 18.72 -29.32 16.69
N ASP A 198 20.00 -29.69 16.77
CA ASP A 198 20.83 -29.92 15.59
C ASP A 198 20.70 -31.40 15.19
N ASN A 199 20.02 -31.62 14.06
CA ASN A 199 19.78 -32.98 13.55
C ASN A 199 20.96 -33.52 12.74
N THR A 200 21.97 -32.69 12.46
CA THR A 200 23.22 -33.06 11.79
C THR A 200 24.28 -33.52 12.79
N ASP A 201 24.21 -33.04 14.03
CA ASP A 201 25.08 -33.47 15.13
C ASP A 201 24.78 -34.93 15.57
N PRO A 202 25.70 -35.89 15.33
CA PRO A 202 25.51 -37.28 15.73
C PRO A 202 25.38 -37.47 17.25
N ALA A 203 25.85 -36.52 18.07
CA ALA A 203 25.71 -36.57 19.52
C ALA A 203 24.28 -36.23 19.98
N GLN A 204 23.50 -35.54 19.15
CA GLN A 204 22.13 -35.12 19.44
C GLN A 204 21.07 -36.02 18.79
N LYS A 205 21.50 -37.12 18.14
CA LYS A 205 20.61 -38.04 17.45
C LYS A 205 20.93 -39.48 17.85
N SER A 206 19.89 -40.27 18.08
CA SER A 206 20.00 -41.72 18.25
C SER A 206 18.91 -42.42 17.47
N GLU A 207 19.27 -43.50 16.77
CA GLU A 207 18.35 -44.31 15.99
C GLU A 207 18.43 -45.76 16.47
N ASP A 208 17.31 -46.28 16.97
CA ASP A 208 17.20 -47.66 17.43
C ASP A 208 15.79 -48.20 17.13
N GLY A 209 15.72 -49.38 16.51
CA GLY A 209 14.46 -50.07 16.20
C GLY A 209 13.44 -49.24 15.39
N GLY A 210 13.89 -48.35 14.50
CA GLY A 210 13.01 -47.49 13.69
C GLY A 210 12.41 -46.28 14.43
N THR A 211 12.88 -46.00 15.65
CA THR A 211 12.56 -44.76 16.38
C THR A 211 13.79 -43.85 16.37
N VAL A 212 13.61 -42.62 15.89
CA VAL A 212 14.63 -41.56 15.99
C VAL A 212 14.36 -40.74 17.24
N MET A 213 15.39 -40.58 18.08
CA MET A 213 15.39 -39.76 19.28
C MET A 213 16.31 -38.56 19.07
N GLY A 214 15.83 -37.37 19.42
CA GLY A 214 16.57 -36.11 19.39
C GLY A 214 16.89 -35.65 20.81
N HIS A 215 18.12 -35.23 21.05
CA HIS A 215 18.53 -34.57 22.29
C HIS A 215 18.36 -33.06 22.11
N VAL A 216 17.32 -32.51 22.70
CA VAL A 216 16.87 -31.14 22.41
C VAL A 216 17.10 -30.25 23.62
N THR A 217 17.39 -28.97 23.40
CA THR A 217 17.59 -27.98 24.47
C THR A 217 16.37 -27.07 24.55
N LEU A 218 15.82 -26.85 25.75
CA LEU A 218 14.69 -25.96 25.95
C LEU A 218 15.09 -24.49 25.78
N ARG A 219 14.27 -23.71 25.08
CA ARG A 219 14.48 -22.25 24.92
C ARG A 219 13.64 -21.40 25.87
N GLN A 220 12.79 -22.05 26.66
CA GLN A 220 11.86 -21.42 27.58
C GLN A 220 11.68 -22.32 28.81
N ASN A 221 11.23 -21.73 29.91
CA ASN A 221 10.82 -22.50 31.07
C ASN A 221 9.53 -23.26 30.73
N VAL A 222 9.46 -24.52 31.14
CA VAL A 222 8.28 -25.37 30.95
C VAL A 222 7.85 -25.89 32.31
N HIS A 223 6.74 -25.32 32.79
CA HIS A 223 6.13 -25.69 34.06
C HIS A 223 4.77 -26.34 33.79
N THR A 224 4.65 -27.62 34.15
CA THR A 224 3.42 -28.41 34.10
C THR A 224 3.32 -29.22 35.39
N PRO A 225 2.14 -29.77 35.75
CA PRO A 225 1.98 -30.54 36.98
C PRO A 225 2.99 -31.69 37.16
N ASP A 226 3.44 -32.27 36.04
CA ASP A 226 4.32 -33.45 36.03
C ASP A 226 5.78 -33.13 35.65
N MET A 227 6.11 -31.85 35.41
CA MET A 227 7.41 -31.45 34.85
C MET A 227 7.72 -29.99 35.15
N ASP A 228 8.92 -29.73 35.70
CA ASP A 228 9.44 -28.39 35.94
C ASP A 228 10.86 -28.30 35.36
N LEU A 229 10.97 -27.71 34.17
CA LEU A 229 12.24 -27.57 33.44
C LEU A 229 12.51 -26.10 33.11
N GLN A 230 13.78 -25.71 33.15
CA GLN A 230 14.24 -24.35 32.88
C GLN A 230 14.75 -24.22 31.43
N ALA A 231 14.75 -23.00 30.92
CA ALA A 231 15.44 -22.70 29.67
C ALA A 231 16.93 -23.10 29.77
N GLY A 232 17.43 -23.82 28.77
CA GLY A 232 18.77 -24.40 28.75
C GLY A 232 18.85 -25.88 29.16
N ASP A 233 17.80 -26.43 29.79
CA ASP A 233 17.76 -27.86 30.11
C ASP A 233 17.67 -28.71 28.85
N LYS A 234 18.29 -29.90 28.90
CA LYS A 234 18.32 -30.84 27.78
C LYS A 234 17.50 -32.09 28.08
N VAL A 235 16.70 -32.51 27.11
CA VAL A 235 15.85 -33.72 27.22
C VAL A 235 15.85 -34.50 25.92
N TRP A 236 15.61 -35.80 26.00
CA TRP A 236 15.41 -36.64 24.82
C TRP A 236 13.94 -36.70 24.43
N VAL A 237 13.62 -36.46 23.17
CA VAL A 237 12.25 -36.57 22.64
C VAL A 237 12.23 -37.43 21.39
N SER A 238 11.09 -38.06 21.09
CA SER A 238 10.92 -38.80 19.84
C SER A 238 10.66 -37.84 18.69
N VAL A 239 11.57 -37.86 17.72
CA VAL A 239 11.59 -36.98 16.53
C VAL A 239 11.27 -37.80 15.29
N ARG A 240 10.09 -38.44 15.29
CA ARG A 240 9.59 -39.15 14.11
C ARG A 240 9.31 -38.15 12.98
N ASP A 241 9.73 -38.49 11.76
CA ASP A 241 9.65 -37.73 10.50
C ASP A 241 8.82 -36.44 10.55
N ALA A 242 9.47 -35.28 10.64
CA ALA A 242 9.01 -33.90 10.41
C ALA A 242 7.63 -33.41 10.97
N ALA A 243 6.79 -34.26 11.52
CA ALA A 243 5.39 -33.99 11.86
C ALA A 243 5.22 -33.57 13.33
N ASN A 244 6.16 -33.97 14.18
CA ASN A 244 6.15 -33.73 15.62
C ASN A 244 6.75 -32.37 16.01
N LEU A 245 7.63 -31.84 15.15
CA LEU A 245 8.33 -30.58 15.32
C LEU A 245 8.06 -29.69 14.11
N LYS A 246 7.67 -28.44 14.35
CA LYS A 246 7.61 -27.38 13.34
C LYS A 246 8.88 -26.52 13.49
N PRO A 247 9.69 -26.31 12.45
CA PRO A 247 10.85 -25.41 12.56
C PRO A 247 10.38 -24.01 12.98
N GLU A 248 11.05 -23.43 13.99
CA GLU A 248 10.89 -22.02 14.35
C GLU A 248 11.72 -21.20 13.40
N PHE A 249 11.02 -20.58 12.47
CA PHE A 249 11.63 -19.59 11.64
C PHE A 249 11.71 -18.25 12.40
N GLY A 250 12.89 -17.93 12.93
CA GLY A 250 13.19 -16.69 13.64
C GLY A 250 13.77 -15.57 12.77
N GLY A 251 13.88 -15.79 11.45
CA GLY A 251 14.42 -14.83 10.49
C GLY A 251 13.35 -13.98 9.79
N ALA A 252 13.74 -13.32 8.70
CA ALA A 252 12.90 -12.43 7.89
C ALA A 252 11.65 -13.10 7.30
N LYS A 253 10.46 -12.51 7.51
CA LYS A 253 9.15 -13.09 7.15
C LYS A 253 9.15 -13.73 5.74
N ARG A 254 9.00 -15.05 5.66
CA ARG A 254 8.97 -15.77 4.37
C ARG A 254 7.78 -15.34 3.51
N PRO A 255 7.88 -15.49 2.18
CA PRO A 255 6.74 -15.28 1.29
C PRO A 255 5.55 -16.16 1.66
N VAL A 256 4.34 -15.60 1.70
CA VAL A 256 3.11 -16.33 2.08
C VAL A 256 2.84 -17.48 1.11
N TRP A 257 3.14 -17.29 -0.17
CA TRP A 257 2.93 -18.31 -1.20
C TRP A 257 3.83 -19.55 -1.04
N TRP A 258 4.89 -19.49 -0.22
CA TRP A 258 5.71 -20.67 0.11
C TRP A 258 5.00 -21.64 1.06
N GLU A 259 4.02 -21.18 1.85
CA GLU A 259 3.42 -22.00 2.90
C GLU A 259 2.85 -23.32 2.37
N THR A 260 2.22 -23.28 1.20
CA THR A 260 1.64 -24.47 0.54
C THR A 260 2.67 -25.39 -0.13
N LEU A 261 3.92 -24.92 -0.26
CA LEU A 261 5.04 -25.60 -0.91
C LEU A 261 6.10 -26.12 0.08
N LEU A 262 5.87 -25.91 1.38
CA LEU A 262 6.76 -26.34 2.45
C LEU A 262 6.10 -27.43 3.30
N PRO A 263 6.88 -28.32 3.96
CA PRO A 263 6.34 -29.34 4.86
C PRO A 263 5.43 -28.73 5.95
N PRO A 264 4.29 -29.39 6.29
CA PRO A 264 3.91 -30.77 5.98
C PRO A 264 3.10 -30.96 4.68
N HIS A 265 3.01 -29.95 3.81
CA HIS A 265 2.23 -30.03 2.58
C HIS A 265 2.88 -30.98 1.54
N GLN A 266 2.07 -31.57 0.66
CA GLN A 266 2.51 -32.57 -0.32
C GLN A 266 3.45 -32.01 -1.41
N HIS A 267 3.37 -30.70 -1.70
CA HIS A 267 4.19 -30.07 -2.72
C HIS A 267 5.52 -29.61 -2.10
N THR A 268 6.64 -29.93 -2.76
CA THR A 268 7.97 -29.47 -2.36
C THR A 268 8.35 -28.27 -3.20
N LEU A 269 8.78 -27.18 -2.56
CA LEU A 269 9.38 -26.03 -3.23
C LEU A 269 10.62 -26.49 -4.03
N GLU A 270 10.49 -26.57 -5.35
CA GLU A 270 11.62 -26.83 -6.25
C GLU A 270 12.47 -25.57 -6.43
N LEU A 271 13.76 -25.69 -6.17
CA LEU A 271 14.73 -24.61 -6.32
C LEU A 271 15.36 -24.63 -7.74
N ASP A 272 15.82 -23.47 -8.18
CA ASP A 272 16.59 -23.22 -9.42
C ASP A 272 15.89 -23.55 -10.74
N LYS A 273 14.56 -23.75 -10.71
CA LYS A 273 13.75 -23.99 -11.91
C LYS A 273 12.60 -22.99 -12.01
N VAL A 274 12.18 -22.73 -13.24
CA VAL A 274 10.91 -22.06 -13.51
C VAL A 274 9.79 -23.08 -13.32
N ILE A 275 8.86 -22.78 -12.42
CA ILE A 275 7.72 -23.63 -12.09
C ILE A 275 6.43 -22.86 -12.37
N CYS A 276 5.48 -23.49 -13.06
CA CYS A 276 4.10 -23.04 -13.17
C CYS A 276 3.23 -23.89 -12.23
N PRO A 277 3.01 -23.46 -10.97
CA PRO A 277 2.24 -24.23 -10.01
C PRO A 277 0.75 -24.26 -10.40
N ASP A 278 -0.03 -25.05 -9.67
CA ASP A 278 -1.46 -24.76 -9.60
C ASP A 278 -1.62 -23.40 -8.90
N PRO A 279 -2.46 -22.48 -9.40
CA PRO A 279 -2.40 -21.09 -8.96
C PRO A 279 -2.55 -20.92 -7.45
N ILE A 280 -1.62 -20.19 -6.83
CA ILE A 280 -1.57 -20.01 -5.38
C ILE A 280 -2.12 -18.61 -5.04
N PRO A 281 -3.24 -18.49 -4.31
CA PRO A 281 -3.86 -17.20 -4.04
C PRO A 281 -2.96 -16.34 -3.14
N VAL A 282 -2.92 -15.04 -3.45
CA VAL A 282 -2.25 -14.00 -2.66
C VAL A 282 -3.14 -12.76 -2.56
N LYS A 283 -3.06 -12.06 -1.44
CA LYS A 283 -3.79 -10.82 -1.18
C LYS A 283 -2.89 -9.60 -1.26
N ALA A 284 -3.49 -8.46 -1.57
CA ALA A 284 -2.80 -7.18 -1.51
C ALA A 284 -2.19 -6.97 -0.10
N GLY A 285 -0.89 -6.74 -0.02
CA GLY A 285 -0.15 -6.63 1.24
C GLY A 285 0.54 -7.90 1.73
N ASP A 286 0.25 -9.08 1.15
CA ASP A 286 0.91 -10.33 1.52
C ASP A 286 2.40 -10.29 1.19
N ALA A 287 3.21 -10.96 2.02
CA ALA A 287 4.64 -11.07 1.80
C ALA A 287 4.92 -11.91 0.54
N ILE A 288 5.70 -11.37 -0.39
CA ILE A 288 6.06 -12.04 -1.65
C ILE A 288 7.56 -12.33 -1.79
N GLY A 289 8.40 -11.66 -1.00
CA GLY A 289 9.86 -11.74 -1.08
C GLY A 289 10.55 -10.61 -0.32
N HIS A 290 11.85 -10.47 -0.56
CA HIS A 290 12.71 -9.38 -0.08
C HIS A 290 13.62 -8.93 -1.22
N LEU A 291 14.19 -7.72 -1.12
CA LEU A 291 15.16 -7.23 -2.10
C LEU A 291 16.36 -8.18 -2.13
N GLY A 292 16.74 -8.63 -3.32
CA GLY A 292 17.91 -9.48 -3.52
C GLY A 292 19.16 -8.67 -3.82
N TYR A 293 20.32 -9.21 -3.48
CA TYR A 293 21.61 -8.60 -3.78
C TYR A 293 21.92 -8.66 -5.29
N LEU A 294 22.40 -7.55 -5.85
CA LEU A 294 22.95 -7.45 -7.19
C LEU A 294 24.32 -6.82 -7.15
N GLY A 295 25.33 -7.55 -7.62
CA GLY A 295 26.62 -6.98 -7.97
C GLY A 295 26.52 -6.23 -9.29
N HIS A 296 26.98 -4.99 -9.30
CA HIS A 296 27.08 -4.11 -10.46
C HIS A 296 28.54 -3.81 -10.81
N LEU A 297 28.77 -3.50 -12.09
CA LEU A 297 30.08 -3.08 -12.58
C LEU A 297 30.49 -1.75 -11.91
N SER A 298 31.72 -1.68 -11.41
CA SER A 298 32.25 -0.44 -10.82
C SER A 298 32.40 0.63 -11.91
N ALA A 299 31.97 1.86 -11.61
CA ALA A 299 32.18 3.02 -12.48
C ALA A 299 33.66 3.42 -12.60
N SER A 300 34.53 2.92 -11.72
CA SER A 300 35.97 3.17 -11.75
C SER A 300 36.69 2.19 -12.66
N ARG A 301 37.29 2.70 -13.74
CA ARG A 301 38.17 1.93 -14.65
C ARG A 301 39.45 1.40 -13.98
N PHE A 302 39.77 1.86 -12.76
CA PHE A 302 40.95 1.43 -12.00
C PHE A 302 40.63 0.39 -10.93
N SER A 303 39.35 0.09 -10.69
CA SER A 303 38.90 -0.92 -9.73
C SER A 303 38.07 -1.97 -10.46
N MET A 304 38.54 -3.21 -10.45
CA MET A 304 37.80 -4.37 -10.95
C MET A 304 36.87 -4.98 -9.87
N LYS A 305 36.67 -4.28 -8.74
CA LYS A 305 35.71 -4.71 -7.71
C LYS A 305 34.31 -4.28 -8.11
N HIS A 306 33.33 -5.18 -7.98
CA HIS A 306 31.94 -4.83 -8.19
C HIS A 306 31.41 -3.99 -7.01
N GLU A 307 30.44 -3.12 -7.28
CA GLU A 307 29.63 -2.46 -6.24
C GLU A 307 28.37 -3.30 -6.02
N GLY A 308 27.82 -3.28 -4.81
CA GLY A 308 26.62 -4.05 -4.47
C GLY A 308 25.41 -3.15 -4.33
N GLN A 309 24.23 -3.65 -4.70
CA GLN A 309 22.96 -3.03 -4.37
C GLN A 309 21.90 -4.09 -4.12
N TYR A 310 21.13 -3.97 -3.05
CA TYR A 310 19.90 -4.74 -2.91
C TYR A 310 18.79 -4.04 -3.69
N GLN A 311 18.12 -4.77 -4.59
CA GLN A 311 17.01 -4.23 -5.35
C GLN A 311 15.96 -5.29 -5.70
N VAL A 312 14.80 -4.82 -6.13
CA VAL A 312 13.81 -5.59 -6.88
C VAL A 312 13.44 -4.83 -8.14
N HIS A 313 13.24 -5.57 -9.22
CA HIS A 313 12.71 -5.06 -10.48
C HIS A 313 11.23 -5.44 -10.59
N ILE A 314 10.35 -4.45 -10.68
CA ILE A 314 8.89 -4.66 -10.68
C ILE A 314 8.28 -4.22 -12.00
N GLU A 315 7.71 -5.16 -12.74
CA GLU A 315 6.93 -4.88 -13.96
C GLU A 315 5.44 -5.08 -13.75
N CYS A 316 4.63 -4.36 -14.52
CA CYS A 316 3.19 -4.57 -14.66
C CYS A 316 2.87 -4.63 -16.16
N PHE A 317 2.31 -5.75 -16.61
CA PHE A 317 2.05 -5.96 -18.04
C PHE A 317 0.81 -6.80 -18.31
N THR A 318 0.30 -6.73 -19.54
CA THR A 318 -0.81 -7.55 -20.00
C THR A 318 -0.62 -8.04 -21.44
N ALA A 319 -1.19 -9.21 -21.72
CA ALA A 319 -1.36 -9.77 -23.05
C ALA A 319 -2.85 -9.84 -23.45
N ASP A 320 -3.74 -9.20 -22.67
CA ASP A 320 -5.18 -9.27 -22.83
C ASP A 320 -5.64 -8.36 -23.98
N ASP A 321 -6.27 -8.95 -24.99
CA ASP A 321 -6.79 -8.24 -26.15
C ASP A 321 -7.93 -7.26 -25.79
N ASN A 322 -8.56 -7.41 -24.61
CA ASN A 322 -9.61 -6.50 -24.14
C ASN A 322 -9.07 -5.15 -23.63
N LEU A 323 -7.75 -4.98 -23.50
CA LEU A 323 -7.12 -3.78 -22.93
C LEU A 323 -7.69 -2.48 -23.51
N ALA A 324 -7.75 -2.34 -24.84
CA ALA A 324 -8.21 -1.11 -25.48
C ALA A 324 -9.67 -0.77 -25.12
N HIS A 325 -10.54 -1.79 -25.01
CA HIS A 325 -11.92 -1.61 -24.58
C HIS A 325 -12.01 -1.27 -23.09
N PHE A 326 -11.27 -1.99 -22.25
CA PHE A 326 -11.22 -1.77 -20.80
C PHE A 326 -10.89 -0.30 -20.45
N LEU A 327 -9.91 0.31 -21.13
CA LEU A 327 -9.50 1.70 -20.89
C LEU A 327 -10.65 2.72 -21.07
N THR A 328 -11.66 2.40 -21.87
CA THR A 328 -12.76 3.32 -22.21
C THR A 328 -13.94 3.26 -21.24
N ASN A 329 -13.89 2.39 -20.23
CA ASN A 329 -15.00 2.14 -19.30
C ASN A 329 -16.33 1.85 -20.03
N PRO A 330 -16.42 0.73 -20.78
CA PRO A 330 -17.53 0.48 -21.71
C PRO A 330 -18.90 0.42 -21.02
N GLU A 331 -18.93 -0.03 -19.76
CA GLU A 331 -20.14 -0.12 -18.93
C GLU A 331 -20.41 1.15 -18.11
N GLN A 332 -19.61 2.21 -18.26
CA GLN A 332 -19.80 3.49 -17.58
C GLN A 332 -19.82 3.38 -16.04
N VAL A 333 -19.12 2.38 -15.49
CA VAL A 333 -19.04 2.10 -14.06
C VAL A 333 -18.52 3.33 -13.34
N GLY A 334 -19.17 3.75 -12.25
CA GLY A 334 -18.74 4.88 -11.42
C GLY A 334 -18.94 6.27 -12.03
N ASN A 335 -19.68 6.41 -13.14
CA ASN A 335 -20.02 7.73 -13.69
C ASN A 335 -20.91 8.57 -12.77
N ASP A 336 -21.69 7.92 -11.90
CA ASP A 336 -22.50 8.54 -10.84
C ASP A 336 -21.66 9.07 -9.67
N LYS A 337 -20.44 8.54 -9.49
CA LYS A 337 -19.46 8.93 -8.47
C LYS A 337 -18.12 9.28 -9.13
N PRO A 338 -18.04 10.41 -9.85
CA PRO A 338 -16.82 10.79 -10.56
C PRO A 338 -15.66 10.99 -9.58
N ALA A 339 -14.47 10.53 -9.97
CA ALA A 339 -13.24 10.66 -9.20
C ALA A 339 -12.28 11.70 -9.80
N TRP A 340 -12.52 12.11 -11.05
CA TRP A 340 -11.63 12.95 -11.82
C TRP A 340 -12.40 14.07 -12.52
N LEU A 341 -11.69 15.17 -12.73
CA LEU A 341 -12.17 16.33 -13.47
C LEU A 341 -11.25 16.60 -14.66
N LYS A 342 -11.83 16.69 -15.85
CA LYS A 342 -11.15 17.12 -17.07
C LYS A 342 -11.54 18.56 -17.40
N PHE A 343 -10.54 19.42 -17.44
CA PHE A 343 -10.63 20.79 -17.94
C PHE A 343 -10.56 20.76 -19.46
N ILE A 344 -11.50 21.43 -20.12
CA ILE A 344 -11.63 21.45 -21.58
C ILE A 344 -11.17 22.82 -22.09
N PRO A 345 -10.30 22.88 -23.11
CA PRO A 345 -9.86 24.16 -23.67
C PRO A 345 -10.96 24.84 -24.49
N GLY A 346 -10.86 26.16 -24.66
CA GLY A 346 -11.79 26.94 -25.48
C GLY A 346 -13.05 27.42 -24.75
N VAL A 347 -13.14 27.23 -23.44
CA VAL A 347 -14.26 27.69 -22.61
C VAL A 347 -13.93 29.01 -21.88
N PRO A 348 -14.91 29.82 -21.46
CA PRO A 348 -14.65 31.02 -20.68
C PRO A 348 -13.93 30.70 -19.37
N ALA A 349 -12.80 31.37 -19.12
CA ALA A 349 -12.15 31.38 -17.81
C ALA A 349 -12.69 32.56 -16.99
N TYR A 350 -12.69 32.42 -15.67
CA TYR A 350 -13.20 33.43 -14.75
C TYR A 350 -12.10 33.89 -13.79
N ASP A 351 -12.25 35.12 -13.32
CA ASP A 351 -11.53 35.65 -12.16
C ASP A 351 -12.55 35.89 -11.05
N TYR A 352 -12.11 35.86 -9.80
CA TYR A 352 -12.97 36.17 -8.65
C TYR A 352 -12.57 37.50 -8.01
N SER A 353 -13.56 38.20 -7.47
CA SER A 353 -13.35 39.44 -6.73
C SER A 353 -14.28 39.56 -5.52
N GLY A 354 -13.82 40.26 -4.49
CA GLY A 354 -14.60 40.59 -3.30
C GLY A 354 -14.98 39.39 -2.42
N TRP A 355 -15.63 39.69 -1.29
CA TRP A 355 -16.31 38.70 -0.46
C TRP A 355 -17.77 39.14 -0.22
N PRO A 356 -18.76 38.23 -0.36
CA PRO A 356 -18.61 36.85 -0.80
C PRO A 356 -18.15 36.78 -2.27
N MET A 357 -17.45 35.70 -2.65
CA MET A 357 -16.75 35.62 -3.95
C MET A 357 -17.72 35.87 -5.12
N LYS A 358 -17.35 36.78 -6.01
CA LYS A 358 -18.06 37.04 -7.26
C LYS A 358 -17.17 36.68 -8.44
N PHE A 359 -17.66 35.82 -9.33
CA PHE A 359 -16.92 35.38 -10.51
C PHE A 359 -17.28 36.20 -11.74
N GLU A 360 -16.28 36.72 -12.45
CA GLU A 360 -16.45 37.50 -13.66
C GLU A 360 -15.66 36.87 -14.82
N PRO A 361 -16.26 36.75 -16.02
CA PRO A 361 -15.60 36.10 -17.15
C PRO A 361 -14.44 36.96 -17.67
N ARG A 362 -13.32 36.31 -17.99
CA ARG A 362 -12.21 36.91 -18.72
C ARG A 362 -12.54 37.06 -20.21
N LYS A 363 -11.85 38.01 -20.85
CA LYS A 363 -11.89 38.15 -22.32
C LYS A 363 -11.22 36.99 -23.05
N ALA A 364 -10.14 36.45 -22.48
CA ALA A 364 -9.42 35.33 -23.05
C ALA A 364 -10.07 34.00 -22.60
N LEU A 365 -10.28 33.09 -23.55
CA LEU A 365 -10.74 31.73 -23.26
C LEU A 365 -9.63 30.93 -22.56
N SER A 366 -10.02 29.97 -21.73
CA SER A 366 -9.08 29.01 -21.16
C SER A 366 -8.44 28.18 -22.27
N THR A 367 -7.15 27.92 -22.11
CA THR A 367 -6.38 26.99 -22.95
C THR A 367 -6.06 25.70 -22.21
N LEU A 368 -6.59 25.53 -20.99
CA LEU A 368 -6.24 24.42 -20.11
C LEU A 368 -6.90 23.14 -20.64
N ASP A 369 -6.05 22.16 -20.95
CA ASP A 369 -6.46 20.79 -21.28
C ASP A 369 -5.72 19.84 -20.34
N ALA A 370 -6.33 19.59 -19.19
CA ALA A 370 -5.71 18.86 -18.09
C ALA A 370 -6.73 18.00 -17.35
N VAL A 371 -6.24 16.91 -16.75
CA VAL A 371 -7.05 16.00 -15.95
C VAL A 371 -6.49 15.94 -14.54
N GLN A 372 -7.35 16.17 -13.55
CA GLN A 372 -6.98 16.19 -12.13
C GLN A 372 -7.93 15.36 -11.29
N ARG A 373 -7.39 14.74 -10.25
CA ARG A 373 -8.18 13.97 -9.28
C ARG A 373 -8.97 14.95 -8.42
N LEU A 374 -10.23 14.62 -8.16
CA LEU A 374 -11.06 15.39 -7.24
C LEU A 374 -10.52 15.21 -5.81
N GLY A 375 -10.33 16.30 -5.08
CA GLY A 375 -9.80 16.29 -3.71
C GLY A 375 -8.29 16.50 -3.58
N ASP A 376 -7.52 16.34 -4.66
CA ASP A 376 -6.06 16.58 -4.66
C ASP A 376 -5.75 18.03 -5.06
N GLU A 377 -5.42 18.27 -6.34
CA GLU A 377 -5.00 19.59 -6.84
C GLU A 377 -6.14 20.46 -7.38
N ALA A 378 -7.30 19.85 -7.68
CA ALA A 378 -8.46 20.55 -8.21
C ALA A 378 -9.20 21.28 -7.09
N ARG A 379 -9.12 22.61 -7.11
CA ARG A 379 -9.82 23.48 -6.16
C ARG A 379 -11.21 23.80 -6.67
N SER A 380 -12.17 23.95 -5.75
CA SER A 380 -13.52 24.41 -6.08
C SER A 380 -13.94 25.61 -5.25
N ALA A 381 -14.83 26.42 -5.81
CA ALA A 381 -15.43 27.56 -5.12
C ALA A 381 -16.82 27.85 -5.70
N LYS A 382 -17.72 28.38 -4.85
CA LYS A 382 -19.04 28.83 -5.27
C LYS A 382 -19.09 30.34 -5.33
N ASP A 383 -19.75 30.86 -6.37
CA ASP A 383 -20.15 32.26 -6.39
C ASP A 383 -21.16 32.53 -5.27
N GLY A 384 -20.88 33.55 -4.46
CA GLY A 384 -21.67 33.87 -3.28
C GLY A 384 -23.05 34.47 -3.54
N HIS A 385 -23.32 34.88 -4.78
CA HIS A 385 -24.60 35.49 -5.18
C HIS A 385 -25.45 34.51 -5.99
N THR A 386 -24.82 33.77 -6.91
CA THR A 386 -25.52 32.84 -7.81
C THR A 386 -25.49 31.39 -7.33
N GLY A 387 -24.56 31.03 -6.45
CA GLY A 387 -24.31 29.66 -6.04
C GLY A 387 -23.60 28.79 -7.08
N GLN A 388 -23.25 29.36 -8.24
CA GLN A 388 -22.57 28.66 -9.34
C GLN A 388 -21.23 28.10 -8.86
N LEU A 389 -20.99 26.81 -9.15
CA LEU A 389 -19.74 26.13 -8.83
C LEU A 389 -18.70 26.34 -9.93
N TYR A 390 -17.47 26.64 -9.51
CA TYR A 390 -16.29 26.78 -10.35
C TYR A 390 -15.18 25.87 -9.86
N TRP A 391 -14.36 25.41 -10.78
CA TRP A 391 -13.17 24.60 -10.55
C TRP A 391 -11.93 25.33 -11.05
N CYS A 392 -10.81 25.12 -10.38
CA CYS A 392 -9.52 25.68 -10.77
C CYS A 392 -8.42 24.64 -10.57
N SER A 393 -7.51 24.57 -11.53
CA SER A 393 -6.37 23.66 -11.49
C SER A 393 -5.20 24.25 -10.71
N GLY A 394 -4.47 23.40 -9.99
CA GLY A 394 -3.15 23.74 -9.45
C GLY A 394 -2.09 24.14 -10.48
N GLN A 395 -2.21 23.71 -11.74
CA GLN A 395 -1.25 23.94 -12.83
C GLN A 395 -1.39 25.32 -13.47
N LYS A 396 -2.63 25.81 -13.55
CA LYS A 396 -2.99 27.07 -14.19
C LYS A 396 -4.21 27.65 -13.48
N MET A 397 -4.10 28.91 -13.08
CA MET A 397 -5.16 29.65 -12.36
C MET A 397 -6.30 30.05 -13.30
N ASP A 398 -6.95 29.07 -13.93
CA ASP A 398 -8.14 29.23 -14.76
C ASP A 398 -9.35 28.69 -13.98
N TRP A 399 -10.21 29.59 -13.49
CA TRP A 399 -11.49 29.18 -12.90
C TRP A 399 -12.49 28.89 -14.02
N ILE A 400 -13.00 27.67 -14.07
CA ILE A 400 -13.91 27.17 -15.10
C ILE A 400 -15.21 26.72 -14.43
N ARG A 401 -16.38 27.01 -15.01
CA ARG A 401 -17.67 26.56 -14.45
C ARG A 401 -17.75 25.04 -14.43
N ASP A 402 -18.43 24.48 -13.44
CA ASP A 402 -18.68 23.02 -13.34
C ASP A 402 -19.28 22.43 -14.62
N GLU A 403 -20.23 23.12 -15.25
CA GLU A 403 -20.86 22.71 -16.52
C GLU A 403 -19.93 22.73 -17.74
N ASP A 404 -18.84 23.51 -17.67
CA ASP A 404 -17.81 23.61 -18.72
C ASP A 404 -16.61 22.66 -18.45
N THR A 405 -16.76 21.75 -17.48
CA THR A 405 -15.79 20.68 -17.18
C THR A 405 -16.41 19.30 -17.44
N LYS A 406 -15.58 18.28 -17.68
CA LYS A 406 -16.04 16.89 -17.79
C LYS A 406 -15.66 16.12 -16.54
N LYS A 407 -16.67 15.61 -15.84
CA LYS A 407 -16.51 14.66 -14.73
C LYS A 407 -16.24 13.27 -15.30
N LEU A 408 -15.24 12.59 -14.75
CA LEU A 408 -14.79 11.28 -15.23
C LEU A 408 -14.84 10.27 -14.09
N SER A 409 -15.28 9.06 -14.43
CA SER A 409 -15.14 7.91 -13.55
C SER A 409 -13.66 7.56 -13.34
N ARG A 410 -13.37 6.94 -12.20
CA ARG A 410 -12.10 6.27 -11.93
C ARG A 410 -11.75 5.21 -12.97
N TYR A 411 -12.74 4.57 -13.58
CA TYR A 411 -12.49 3.51 -14.56
C TYR A 411 -12.37 4.04 -16.00
N ASP A 412 -12.67 5.32 -16.27
CA ASP A 412 -12.42 5.97 -17.57
C ASP A 412 -10.93 6.34 -17.69
N LEU A 413 -10.08 5.32 -17.85
CA LEU A 413 -8.62 5.47 -17.90
C LEU A 413 -8.18 6.24 -19.14
N ALA A 414 -8.83 6.01 -20.29
CA ALA A 414 -8.59 6.79 -21.50
C ALA A 414 -8.90 8.28 -21.25
N GLY A 415 -10.01 8.58 -20.57
CA GLY A 415 -10.37 9.94 -20.12
C GLY A 415 -9.34 10.54 -19.16
N GLN A 416 -8.72 9.73 -18.31
CA GLN A 416 -7.62 10.14 -17.41
C GLN A 416 -6.28 10.40 -18.12
N GLY A 417 -6.16 9.99 -19.39
CA GLY A 417 -4.96 10.15 -20.20
C GLY A 417 -4.08 8.92 -20.28
N PHE A 418 -4.58 7.73 -19.93
CA PHE A 418 -3.90 6.49 -20.30
C PHE A 418 -3.93 6.29 -21.81
N GLU A 419 -2.76 6.07 -22.40
CA GLU A 419 -2.59 6.03 -23.86
C GLU A 419 -1.80 4.78 -24.26
N LEU A 420 -2.34 4.02 -25.22
CA LEU A 420 -1.63 2.92 -25.87
C LEU A 420 -0.58 3.47 -26.83
N VAL A 421 0.67 3.04 -26.68
CA VAL A 421 1.79 3.40 -27.55
C VAL A 421 2.34 2.14 -28.20
N ASP A 422 1.95 1.92 -29.46
CA ASP A 422 2.49 0.86 -30.32
C ASP A 422 3.47 1.49 -31.32
N ILE A 423 4.69 1.71 -30.85
CA ILE A 423 5.79 2.16 -31.71
C ILE A 423 6.69 0.95 -31.89
N PRO A 424 7.00 0.52 -33.13
CA PRO A 424 7.93 -0.58 -33.36
C PRO A 424 9.29 -0.31 -32.70
N THR A 425 9.49 -0.85 -31.50
CA THR A 425 10.78 -0.86 -30.84
C THR A 425 11.60 -1.93 -31.54
N THR A 426 12.44 -1.52 -32.49
CA THR A 426 13.42 -2.42 -33.10
C THR A 426 14.48 -2.75 -32.04
N GLY A 427 14.19 -3.65 -31.11
CA GLY A 427 15.05 -3.99 -29.98
C GLY A 427 15.09 -2.95 -28.85
N PHE A 428 15.90 -3.22 -27.83
CA PHE A 428 16.19 -2.30 -26.72
C PHE A 428 17.19 -1.24 -27.19
N LYS A 429 16.71 -0.23 -27.93
CA LYS A 429 17.61 0.78 -28.51
C LYS A 429 18.05 1.82 -27.49
N TYR A 430 19.33 2.16 -27.56
CA TYR A 430 19.96 3.19 -26.76
C TYR A 430 19.47 4.60 -27.17
N LEU A 431 19.38 5.53 -26.21
CA LEU A 431 18.99 6.94 -26.44
C LEU A 431 19.84 7.65 -27.51
N GLY A 432 21.10 7.22 -27.68
CA GLY A 432 22.08 7.79 -28.61
C GLY A 432 21.88 7.42 -30.09
N GLU A 433 21.12 6.38 -30.42
CA GLU A 433 20.93 5.96 -31.81
C GLU A 433 19.96 6.90 -32.55
N ASN A 434 20.40 7.50 -33.67
CA ASN A 434 19.57 8.42 -34.46
C ASN A 434 18.18 7.82 -34.84
N ARG A 435 18.08 6.49 -34.96
CA ARG A 435 16.82 5.80 -35.28
C ARG A 435 15.85 5.70 -34.10
N SER A 436 16.32 5.58 -32.85
CA SER A 436 15.46 5.53 -31.66
C SER A 436 14.87 6.90 -31.33
N ARG A 437 15.62 7.97 -31.63
CA ARG A 437 15.22 9.37 -31.39
C ARG A 437 13.94 9.77 -32.13
N LYS A 438 13.76 9.37 -33.38
CA LYS A 438 12.58 9.72 -34.20
C LYS A 438 11.32 8.94 -33.89
N GLY A 439 11.43 7.81 -33.18
CA GLY A 439 10.29 6.97 -32.79
C GLY A 439 9.89 7.20 -31.33
N PHE A 440 10.36 6.30 -30.47
CA PHE A 440 9.94 6.24 -29.07
C PHE A 440 10.25 7.53 -28.29
N ILE A 441 11.48 8.04 -28.39
CA ILE A 441 11.89 9.24 -27.64
C ILE A 441 11.14 10.48 -28.09
N ARG A 442 10.92 10.63 -29.40
CA ARG A 442 10.05 11.68 -29.93
C ARG A 442 8.67 11.64 -29.25
N LYS A 443 8.03 10.46 -29.16
CA LYS A 443 6.72 10.32 -28.52
C LYS A 443 6.75 10.75 -27.04
N LEU A 444 7.76 10.35 -26.27
CA LEU A 444 7.88 10.79 -24.87
C LEU A 444 8.01 12.31 -24.77
N MET A 445 8.78 12.93 -25.68
CA MET A 445 8.96 14.38 -25.73
C MET A 445 7.70 15.12 -26.16
N GLU A 446 6.91 14.56 -27.08
CA GLU A 446 5.61 15.13 -27.47
C GLU A 446 4.63 15.13 -26.28
N VAL A 447 4.62 14.06 -25.49
CA VAL A 447 3.81 13.94 -24.27
C VAL A 447 4.22 15.00 -23.24
N LEU A 448 5.53 15.14 -22.97
CA LEU A 448 6.04 16.15 -22.05
C LEU A 448 5.85 17.58 -22.57
N TYR A 449 6.03 17.80 -23.87
CA TYR A 449 5.74 19.08 -24.51
C TYR A 449 4.28 19.47 -24.34
N PHE A 450 3.35 18.52 -24.55
CA PHE A 450 1.94 18.75 -24.29
C PHE A 450 1.67 19.11 -22.83
N ALA A 451 2.19 18.32 -21.89
CA ALA A 451 2.01 18.54 -20.45
C ALA A 451 2.56 19.90 -20.00
N SER A 452 3.76 20.28 -20.45
CA SER A 452 4.40 21.55 -20.09
C SER A 452 3.64 22.79 -20.62
N LYS A 453 2.83 22.66 -21.68
CA LYS A 453 1.97 23.75 -22.15
C LYS A 453 0.80 24.05 -21.21
N GLN A 454 0.38 23.06 -20.40
CA GLN A 454 -0.70 23.20 -19.42
C GLN A 454 -0.25 23.86 -18.12
N GLU A 455 1.07 24.05 -17.97
CA GLU A 455 1.71 24.47 -16.74
C GLU A 455 2.09 25.96 -16.77
N GLN A 456 1.67 26.72 -15.77
CA GLN A 456 2.01 28.14 -15.64
C GLN A 456 3.05 28.43 -14.55
N ARG A 457 3.34 27.49 -13.65
CA ARG A 457 4.40 27.67 -12.66
C ARG A 457 5.73 27.85 -13.41
N THR A 458 6.40 28.97 -13.16
CA THR A 458 7.51 29.49 -13.98
C THR A 458 8.59 28.44 -14.29
N LYS A 459 8.94 27.60 -13.32
CA LYS A 459 9.97 26.56 -13.46
C LYS A 459 9.63 25.52 -14.53
N TYR A 460 8.37 25.12 -14.64
CA TYR A 460 7.93 23.98 -15.45
C TYR A 460 7.27 24.43 -16.76
N GLY A 461 6.53 25.54 -16.73
CA GLY A 461 5.92 26.12 -17.93
C GLY A 461 6.95 26.65 -18.94
N ALA A 462 8.17 26.97 -18.50
CA ALA A 462 9.28 27.33 -19.40
C ALA A 462 9.83 26.13 -20.17
N MET A 463 9.66 24.90 -19.67
CA MET A 463 10.20 23.70 -20.32
C MET A 463 9.59 23.43 -21.69
N LYS A 464 8.40 23.97 -21.99
CA LYS A 464 7.78 23.86 -23.32
C LYS A 464 8.71 24.35 -24.43
N TYR A 465 9.52 25.37 -24.18
CA TYR A 465 10.45 25.90 -25.18
C TYR A 465 11.63 24.94 -25.41
N GLU A 466 12.12 24.28 -24.36
CA GLU A 466 13.18 23.28 -24.45
C GLU A 466 12.67 22.00 -25.16
N TYR A 467 11.49 21.51 -24.78
CA TYR A 467 10.88 20.37 -25.47
C TYR A 467 10.59 20.66 -26.95
N GLU A 468 10.07 21.85 -27.27
CA GLU A 468 9.85 22.26 -28.66
C GLU A 468 11.16 22.30 -29.45
N ARG A 469 12.21 22.88 -28.86
CA ARG A 469 13.55 22.90 -29.45
C ARG A 469 14.06 21.47 -29.68
N PHE A 470 13.94 20.60 -28.69
CA PHE A 470 14.41 19.23 -28.79
C PHE A 470 13.66 18.44 -29.86
N LEU A 471 12.34 18.62 -30.00
CA LEU A 471 11.57 18.02 -31.08
C LEU A 471 12.04 18.46 -32.46
N ARG A 472 12.33 19.76 -32.66
CA ARG A 472 12.92 20.27 -33.91
C ARG A 472 14.30 19.68 -34.18
N ASP A 473 15.04 19.36 -33.13
CA ASP A 473 16.39 18.83 -33.24
C ASP A 473 16.38 17.34 -33.57
N ILE A 474 15.44 16.57 -33.01
CA ILE A 474 15.11 15.21 -33.46
C ILE A 474 14.74 15.23 -34.95
N ASP A 475 13.88 16.16 -35.38
CA ASP A 475 13.45 16.26 -36.78
C ASP A 475 14.61 16.62 -37.73
N ALA A 476 15.58 17.37 -37.23
CA ALA A 476 16.78 17.77 -37.96
C ALA A 476 17.98 16.80 -37.80
N ASP A 477 17.78 15.63 -37.18
CA ASP A 477 18.85 14.64 -36.90
C ASP A 477 20.06 15.22 -36.15
N ARG A 478 19.85 16.23 -35.30
CA ARG A 478 20.92 16.84 -34.49
C ARG A 478 21.25 15.97 -33.29
N GLU A 479 22.54 15.85 -32.99
CA GLU A 479 23.03 15.11 -31.82
C GLU A 479 22.75 15.86 -30.52
N TYR A 480 22.37 15.09 -29.50
CA TYR A 480 22.18 15.53 -28.13
C TYR A 480 22.89 14.58 -27.18
N ASP A 481 23.38 15.16 -26.09
CA ASP A 481 23.97 14.43 -25.00
C ASP A 481 22.89 13.64 -24.23
N GLU A 482 23.18 12.38 -23.93
CA GLU A 482 22.26 11.45 -23.27
C GLU A 482 21.82 11.95 -21.89
N TYR A 483 22.74 12.51 -21.12
CA TYR A 483 22.44 13.03 -19.78
C TYR A 483 21.40 14.16 -19.85
N HIS A 484 21.45 15.00 -20.88
CA HIS A 484 20.45 16.04 -21.09
C HIS A 484 19.07 15.45 -21.41
N ILE A 485 19.00 14.41 -22.25
CA ILE A 485 17.73 13.74 -22.59
C ILE A 485 17.11 13.11 -21.33
N LEU A 486 17.90 12.37 -20.55
CA LEU A 486 17.45 11.78 -19.28
C LEU A 486 16.94 12.85 -18.32
N SER A 487 17.66 13.97 -18.17
CA SER A 487 17.23 15.06 -17.28
C SER A 487 15.86 15.65 -17.64
N TRP A 488 15.51 15.63 -18.92
CA TRP A 488 14.22 16.13 -19.42
C TRP A 488 13.08 15.12 -19.32
N LEU A 489 13.40 13.82 -19.31
CA LEU A 489 12.43 12.76 -19.05
C LEU A 489 11.99 12.72 -17.58
N TYR A 490 12.90 13.06 -16.65
CA TYR A 490 12.64 12.98 -15.21
C TYR A 490 12.27 14.33 -14.59
N VAL A 491 11.13 14.88 -15.02
CA VAL A 491 10.54 16.08 -14.41
C VAL A 491 9.41 15.64 -13.48
N PRO A 492 9.57 15.73 -12.14
CA PRO A 492 8.58 15.20 -11.20
C PRO A 492 7.15 15.70 -11.43
N MET A 493 6.98 16.98 -11.78
CA MET A 493 5.66 17.56 -12.04
C MET A 493 5.00 17.12 -13.35
N LEU A 494 5.77 16.56 -14.30
CA LEU A 494 5.25 16.08 -15.58
C LEU A 494 5.22 14.54 -15.65
N ARG A 495 5.71 13.85 -14.62
CA ARG A 495 5.89 12.39 -14.61
C ARG A 495 4.60 11.62 -14.88
N HIS A 496 3.45 12.13 -14.43
CA HIS A 496 2.15 11.47 -14.65
C HIS A 496 1.83 11.26 -16.12
N SER A 497 2.21 12.23 -16.97
CA SER A 497 1.96 12.14 -18.40
C SER A 497 2.71 10.96 -19.03
N LEU A 498 3.93 10.66 -18.54
CA LEU A 498 4.68 9.48 -18.97
C LEU A 498 4.22 8.19 -18.28
N ASN A 499 3.88 8.27 -17.00
CA ASN A 499 3.46 7.11 -16.19
C ASN A 499 2.09 6.55 -16.62
N ARG A 500 1.30 7.31 -17.39
CA ARG A 500 0.04 6.86 -18.00
C ARG A 500 0.20 6.25 -19.39
N LEU A 501 1.41 6.25 -19.95
CA LEU A 501 1.64 5.52 -21.21
C LEU A 501 1.58 4.02 -20.95
N ILE A 502 0.98 3.30 -21.89
CA ILE A 502 0.93 1.85 -21.93
C ILE A 502 1.64 1.41 -23.21
N ILE A 503 2.85 0.88 -23.06
CA ILE A 503 3.79 0.75 -24.18
C ILE A 503 3.86 -0.71 -24.59
N ARG A 504 3.63 -0.99 -25.87
CA ARG A 504 3.83 -2.33 -26.43
C ARG A 504 5.30 -2.51 -26.77
N HIS A 505 5.90 -3.59 -26.27
CA HIS A 505 7.28 -3.93 -26.61
C HIS A 505 7.53 -5.42 -26.37
N THR A 506 8.70 -5.91 -26.79
CA THR A 506 9.12 -7.29 -26.51
C THR A 506 9.81 -7.40 -25.16
N SER A 507 9.30 -8.25 -24.27
CA SER A 507 9.81 -8.47 -22.91
C SER A 507 11.31 -8.81 -22.88
N ALA A 508 12.02 -8.19 -21.93
CA ALA A 508 13.44 -8.45 -21.66
C ALA A 508 13.69 -9.91 -21.22
N TRP A 509 12.65 -10.60 -20.74
CA TRP A 509 12.72 -11.94 -20.16
C TRP A 509 12.45 -13.07 -21.17
N ALA A 510 12.20 -12.72 -22.44
CA ALA A 510 11.81 -13.64 -23.49
C ALA A 510 12.99 -14.30 -24.22
N TYR A 511 14.17 -13.66 -24.26
CA TYR A 511 15.29 -14.10 -25.09
C TYR A 511 16.62 -14.04 -24.33
N ALA A 512 17.32 -15.17 -24.27
CA ALA A 512 18.68 -15.28 -23.71
C ALA A 512 19.78 -14.84 -24.68
N SER A 513 19.42 -14.48 -25.91
CA SER A 513 20.37 -14.02 -26.92
C SER A 513 20.45 -12.49 -26.91
N HIS A 514 21.67 -12.01 -26.86
CA HIS A 514 22.03 -10.63 -27.11
C HIS A 514 21.56 -10.13 -28.49
N ALA A 515 21.08 -10.95 -29.44
CA ALA A 515 20.53 -10.50 -30.74
C ALA A 515 19.42 -9.42 -30.67
N MET A 516 18.60 -9.43 -29.60
CA MET A 516 17.62 -8.37 -29.29
C MET A 516 18.26 -7.04 -28.83
N TRP A 517 19.52 -7.13 -28.43
CA TRP A 517 20.43 -6.05 -28.01
C TRP A 517 21.51 -5.75 -29.08
N GLU A 518 21.77 -6.66 -30.03
CA GLU A 518 22.87 -6.67 -31.01
C GLU A 518 22.40 -6.31 -32.44
N GLU A 519 21.87 -5.10 -32.65
CA GLU A 519 22.10 -4.48 -33.97
C GLU A 519 23.59 -4.03 -34.03
N GLU A 520 24.22 -4.12 -35.23
CA GLU A 520 25.63 -3.86 -35.68
C GLU A 520 26.68 -3.19 -34.75
N HIS A 521 26.31 -2.47 -33.69
CA HIS A 521 27.18 -1.77 -32.75
C HIS A 521 27.68 -2.62 -31.57
N LEU A 522 27.02 -3.71 -31.20
CA LEU A 522 27.53 -4.56 -30.11
C LEU A 522 28.73 -5.43 -30.52
N SER A 523 29.00 -5.66 -31.81
CA SER A 523 30.29 -6.25 -32.22
C SER A 523 31.47 -5.32 -31.90
N ASP A 524 31.26 -4.01 -32.01
CA ASP A 524 32.25 -3.01 -31.57
C ASP A 524 32.29 -2.92 -30.03
N TYR A 525 31.15 -3.01 -29.34
CA TYR A 525 31.13 -3.08 -27.87
C TYR A 525 31.84 -4.32 -27.33
N ARG A 526 31.53 -5.53 -27.81
CA ARG A 526 32.23 -6.77 -27.45
C ARG A 526 33.73 -6.71 -27.75
N LYS A 527 34.13 -5.97 -28.79
CA LYS A 527 35.53 -5.76 -29.14
C LYS A 527 36.22 -4.77 -28.21
N ASN A 528 35.54 -3.72 -27.79
CA ASN A 528 36.10 -2.61 -27.02
C ASN A 528 35.96 -2.79 -25.49
N GLU A 529 34.91 -3.50 -25.03
CA GLU A 529 34.54 -3.75 -23.63
C GLU A 529 34.18 -5.24 -23.38
N PRO A 530 35.08 -6.21 -23.71
CA PRO A 530 34.74 -7.64 -23.68
C PRO A 530 34.36 -8.17 -22.29
N GLY A 531 34.87 -7.57 -21.21
CA GLY A 531 34.47 -7.97 -19.86
C GLY A 531 33.04 -7.58 -19.52
N GLU A 532 32.57 -6.39 -19.94
CA GLU A 532 31.17 -6.01 -19.71
C GLU A 532 30.22 -6.88 -20.53
N ALA A 533 30.61 -7.24 -21.75
CA ALA A 533 29.86 -8.20 -22.56
C ALA A 533 29.77 -9.60 -21.92
N GLU A 534 30.87 -10.11 -21.33
CA GLU A 534 30.86 -11.37 -20.56
C GLU A 534 29.85 -11.34 -19.41
N TYR A 535 29.83 -10.20 -18.69
CA TYR A 535 28.91 -9.98 -17.58
C TYR A 535 27.46 -10.02 -18.06
N TRP A 536 27.10 -9.20 -19.05
CA TRP A 536 25.72 -9.10 -19.54
C TRP A 536 25.22 -10.38 -20.22
N ASP A 537 26.09 -11.09 -20.95
CA ASP A 537 25.75 -12.41 -21.52
C ASP A 537 25.35 -13.41 -20.44
N THR A 538 25.99 -13.35 -19.27
CA THR A 538 25.73 -14.27 -18.17
C THR A 538 24.48 -13.85 -17.39
N VAL A 539 24.35 -12.56 -17.07
CA VAL A 539 23.16 -12.01 -16.40
C VAL A 539 21.90 -12.33 -17.19
N LEU A 540 21.86 -12.02 -18.49
CA LEU A 540 20.67 -12.27 -19.31
C LEU A 540 20.29 -13.76 -19.36
N LYS A 541 21.27 -14.66 -19.46
CA LYS A 541 21.01 -16.10 -19.42
C LYS A 541 20.43 -16.55 -18.08
N ASN A 542 20.91 -15.98 -16.97
CA ASN A 542 20.42 -16.32 -15.64
C ASN A 542 19.02 -15.74 -15.39
N GLU A 543 18.71 -14.58 -15.99
CA GLU A 543 17.49 -13.85 -15.72
C GLU A 543 16.30 -14.28 -16.59
N VAL A 544 16.54 -14.71 -17.83
CA VAL A 544 15.48 -15.20 -18.74
C VAL A 544 14.69 -16.36 -18.12
N TRP A 545 13.37 -16.32 -18.33
CA TRP A 545 12.44 -17.31 -17.73
C TRP A 545 11.22 -17.60 -18.60
N MET A 546 10.79 -16.70 -19.49
CA MET A 546 9.57 -16.92 -20.28
C MET A 546 9.62 -18.15 -21.20
N PRO A 547 10.77 -18.51 -21.82
CA PRO A 547 10.86 -19.74 -22.63
C PRO A 547 10.58 -21.02 -21.84
N ASP A 548 10.82 -21.01 -20.52
CA ASP A 548 10.70 -22.17 -19.64
C ASP A 548 9.29 -22.31 -19.02
N LEU A 549 8.36 -21.42 -19.36
CA LEU A 549 6.98 -21.51 -18.90
C LEU A 549 6.27 -22.74 -19.46
N ASP A 550 5.48 -23.39 -18.61
CA ASP A 550 4.47 -24.34 -19.07
C ASP A 550 3.34 -23.57 -19.75
N LYS A 551 3.40 -23.52 -21.09
CA LYS A 551 2.43 -22.81 -21.93
C LYS A 551 1.00 -23.36 -21.83
N SER A 552 0.80 -24.56 -21.27
CA SER A 552 -0.54 -25.07 -21.00
C SER A 552 -1.19 -24.40 -19.78
N LYS A 553 -0.38 -23.86 -18.86
CA LYS A 553 -0.83 -23.16 -17.64
C LYS A 553 -0.74 -21.64 -17.77
N VAL A 554 0.37 -21.13 -18.32
CA VAL A 554 0.65 -19.70 -18.50
C VAL A 554 1.15 -19.47 -19.92
N ASN A 555 0.27 -18.91 -20.76
CA ASN A 555 0.58 -18.63 -22.17
C ASN A 555 0.79 -17.12 -22.37
N LEU A 556 2.02 -16.65 -22.20
CA LEU A 556 2.40 -15.26 -22.48
C LEU A 556 3.10 -15.16 -23.85
N PRO A 557 2.67 -14.22 -24.72
CA PRO A 557 3.46 -13.85 -25.89
C PRO A 557 4.73 -13.10 -25.46
N THR A 558 5.70 -13.00 -26.37
CA THR A 558 6.94 -12.24 -26.11
C THR A 558 6.72 -10.72 -26.17
N GLU A 559 5.74 -10.27 -26.98
CA GLU A 559 5.31 -8.87 -27.02
C GLU A 559 4.15 -8.64 -26.06
N LEU A 560 4.30 -7.68 -25.17
CA LEU A 560 3.36 -7.38 -24.10
C LEU A 560 3.10 -5.88 -24.04
N TRP A 561 1.97 -5.50 -23.44
CA TRP A 561 1.67 -4.12 -23.08
C TRP A 561 2.16 -3.86 -21.66
N HIS A 562 3.15 -2.99 -21.52
CA HIS A 562 3.73 -2.62 -20.23
C HIS A 562 3.08 -1.35 -19.72
N MET A 563 2.91 -1.28 -18.40
CA MET A 563 2.26 -0.18 -17.70
C MET A 563 3.11 0.18 -16.50
N HIS A 564 3.13 1.46 -16.11
CA HIS A 564 3.76 1.84 -14.86
C HIS A 564 3.05 1.14 -13.68
N PRO A 565 3.73 0.31 -12.87
CA PRO A 565 3.06 -0.55 -11.89
C PRO A 565 2.19 0.20 -10.88
N ILE A 566 2.71 1.26 -10.28
CA ILE A 566 2.01 2.05 -9.24
C ILE A 566 0.87 2.90 -9.83
N MET A 567 1.15 3.67 -10.89
CA MET A 567 0.17 4.56 -11.51
C MET A 567 -1.02 3.79 -12.09
N PHE A 568 -0.76 2.64 -12.73
CA PHE A 568 -1.83 1.82 -13.28
C PHE A 568 -2.69 1.21 -12.18
N LEU A 569 -2.07 0.57 -11.18
CA LEU A 569 -2.81 -0.05 -10.07
C LEU A 569 -3.62 0.98 -9.26
N ASP A 570 -3.07 2.15 -8.91
CA ASP A 570 -3.83 3.20 -8.21
C ASP A 570 -5.08 3.63 -9.01
N ALA A 571 -4.99 3.66 -10.33
CA ALA A 571 -6.10 4.06 -11.19
C ALA A 571 -7.23 3.02 -11.24
N ILE A 572 -6.91 1.72 -11.28
CA ILE A 572 -7.92 0.64 -11.42
C ILE A 572 -8.38 0.02 -10.11
N SER A 573 -7.73 0.35 -9.00
CA SER A 573 -8.09 -0.23 -7.71
C SER A 573 -9.40 0.32 -7.21
N ALA A 574 -10.10 -0.50 -6.43
CA ALA A 574 -11.18 -0.03 -5.61
C ALA A 574 -10.68 1.21 -4.85
N PRO A 575 -11.51 2.27 -4.71
CA PRO A 575 -11.18 3.34 -3.79
C PRO A 575 -10.74 2.67 -2.49
N LYS A 576 -9.57 3.06 -1.93
CA LYS A 576 -9.33 2.78 -0.51
C LYS A 576 -10.65 3.16 0.14
N ALA A 577 -11.32 2.23 0.81
CA ALA A 577 -12.43 2.58 1.66
C ALA A 577 -11.88 3.77 2.44
N SER A 578 -12.38 4.96 2.14
CA SER A 578 -12.03 6.14 2.90
C SER A 578 -12.24 5.66 4.31
N GLY A 579 -11.20 5.71 5.14
CA GLY A 579 -11.20 5.00 6.42
C GLY A 579 -12.50 5.31 7.19
N TRP A 580 -12.80 4.58 8.25
CA TRP A 580 -14.11 4.68 8.90
C TRP A 580 -14.59 6.13 9.15
N ALA A 581 -13.69 7.12 9.25
CA ALA A 581 -13.96 8.57 9.17
C ALA A 581 -14.96 9.01 8.09
N HIS A 582 -14.98 8.42 6.90
CA HIS A 582 -15.85 8.84 5.79
C HIS A 582 -16.82 7.73 5.36
N SER A 583 -17.05 6.77 6.24
CA SER A 583 -18.06 5.74 6.03
C SER A 583 -19.48 6.31 6.24
N PRO A 584 -20.53 5.64 5.71
CA PRO A 584 -21.92 6.06 5.89
C PRO A 584 -22.33 6.33 7.34
N PHE A 585 -21.81 5.58 8.32
CA PHE A 585 -22.14 5.82 9.73
C PHE A 585 -21.43 7.06 10.28
N ALA A 586 -20.16 7.28 9.92
CA ALA A 586 -19.42 8.44 10.36
C ALA A 586 -19.98 9.71 9.72
N ASP A 587 -20.33 9.69 8.44
CA ASP A 587 -20.99 10.80 7.76
C ASP A 587 -22.35 11.14 8.36
N LEU A 588 -23.13 10.14 8.78
CA LEU A 588 -24.40 10.37 9.48
C LEU A 588 -24.17 11.12 10.80
N ILE A 589 -23.25 10.63 11.63
CA ILE A 589 -22.92 11.21 12.94
C ILE A 589 -22.36 12.63 12.77
N CYS A 590 -21.32 12.77 11.95
CA CYS A 590 -20.62 14.03 11.76
C CYS A 590 -21.50 15.08 11.06
N ASN A 591 -22.45 14.69 10.21
CA ASN A 591 -23.44 15.62 9.69
C ASN A 591 -24.34 16.19 10.80
N ALA A 592 -24.73 15.37 11.79
CA ALA A 592 -25.54 15.82 12.93
C ALA A 592 -24.73 16.64 13.94
N GLU A 593 -23.48 16.25 14.21
CA GLU A 593 -22.60 16.90 15.18
C GLU A 593 -22.05 18.25 14.68
N SER A 594 -21.63 18.31 13.41
CA SER A 594 -20.84 19.43 12.88
C SER A 594 -21.24 19.87 11.47
N ARG A 595 -22.21 19.20 10.84
CA ARG A 595 -22.49 19.31 9.39
C ARG A 595 -21.26 18.95 8.54
N ASN A 596 -20.45 18.00 9.02
CA ASN A 596 -19.19 17.59 8.39
C ASN A 596 -18.14 18.72 8.26
N ASP A 597 -18.20 19.76 9.10
CA ASP A 597 -17.27 20.89 9.05
C ASP A 597 -16.09 20.69 10.02
N TYR A 598 -14.88 20.52 9.49
CA TYR A 598 -13.65 20.39 10.28
C TYR A 598 -13.21 21.69 10.97
N THR A 599 -13.77 22.83 10.57
CA THR A 599 -13.43 24.16 11.10
C THR A 599 -14.38 24.64 12.18
N ILE A 600 -15.39 23.85 12.53
CA ILE A 600 -16.42 24.26 13.48
C ILE A 600 -15.98 23.96 14.92
N TYR A 601 -16.38 24.80 15.86
CA TYR A 601 -16.38 24.43 17.27
C TYR A 601 -17.59 25.04 17.97
N ASN A 602 -17.94 24.49 19.12
CA ASN A 602 -18.90 25.09 20.00
C ASN A 602 -18.23 25.57 21.30
N ARG A 603 -18.87 26.51 21.98
CA ARG A 603 -18.50 26.96 23.33
C ARG A 603 -19.73 26.94 24.23
N THR A 604 -19.52 26.64 25.50
CA THR A 604 -20.57 26.60 26.53
C THR A 604 -20.46 27.79 27.46
N TYR A 605 -21.59 28.37 27.90
CA TYR A 605 -21.59 29.56 28.75
C TYR A 605 -22.83 29.65 29.66
N PRO A 606 -22.76 30.29 30.85
CA PRO A 606 -21.57 30.77 31.57
C PRO A 606 -20.85 29.63 32.32
N HIS A 607 -19.54 29.75 32.53
CA HIS A 607 -18.81 28.83 33.41
C HIS A 607 -18.86 29.32 34.88
N PRO A 608 -18.95 28.42 35.88
CA PRO A 608 -18.81 26.96 35.78
C PRO A 608 -20.12 26.19 35.48
N HIS A 609 -21.27 26.86 35.37
CA HIS A 609 -22.58 26.21 35.18
C HIS A 609 -23.21 26.59 33.82
N PRO A 610 -22.79 25.93 32.72
CA PRO A 610 -23.22 26.30 31.39
C PRO A 610 -24.72 26.05 31.19
N THR A 611 -25.39 27.00 30.54
CA THR A 611 -26.84 26.95 30.27
C THR A 611 -27.18 27.12 28.79
N HIS A 612 -26.23 27.57 27.98
CA HIS A 612 -26.40 27.80 26.55
C HIS A 612 -25.14 27.39 25.77
N ILE A 613 -25.30 27.03 24.49
CA ILE A 613 -24.23 26.68 23.55
C ILE A 613 -24.19 27.73 22.45
N GLU A 614 -22.99 28.17 22.09
CA GLU A 614 -22.76 28.99 20.90
C GLU A 614 -21.86 28.27 19.92
N VAL A 615 -22.23 28.29 18.64
CA VAL A 615 -21.55 27.57 17.55
C VAL A 615 -20.77 28.56 16.69
N HIS A 616 -19.51 28.25 16.42
CA HIS A 616 -18.59 29.04 15.59
C HIS A 616 -18.16 28.22 14.38
N SER A 617 -18.52 28.66 13.18
CA SER A 617 -18.17 28.01 11.89
C SER A 617 -17.21 28.87 11.08
N LYS A 618 -16.49 28.27 10.11
CA LYS A 618 -15.51 28.96 9.24
C LYS A 618 -14.37 29.61 10.03
N THR A 619 -13.87 28.87 11.01
CA THR A 619 -12.81 29.36 11.91
C THR A 619 -11.43 28.93 11.40
N ASN A 620 -10.36 29.34 12.09
CA ASN A 620 -9.00 28.91 11.80
C ASN A 620 -8.60 27.61 12.53
N LEU A 621 -9.56 26.83 13.03
CA LEU A 621 -9.32 25.65 13.86
C LEU A 621 -8.35 24.64 13.24
N THR A 622 -8.48 24.34 11.94
CA THR A 622 -7.59 23.41 11.22
C THR A 622 -6.16 23.91 11.03
N SER A 623 -5.93 25.20 11.28
CA SER A 623 -4.59 25.81 11.26
C SER A 623 -4.00 26.00 12.67
N MET A 624 -4.71 25.60 13.73
CA MET A 624 -4.18 25.60 15.09
C MET A 624 -3.43 24.31 15.38
N THR A 625 -2.43 24.35 16.25
CA THR A 625 -1.79 23.13 16.74
C THR A 625 -2.66 22.41 17.77
N LEU A 626 -2.44 21.11 17.96
CA LEU A 626 -3.08 20.32 19.03
C LEU A 626 -2.97 21.00 20.40
N GLN A 627 -1.79 21.53 20.74
CA GLN A 627 -1.56 22.26 21.99
C GLN A 627 -2.45 23.51 22.07
N GLN A 628 -2.54 24.31 21.01
CA GLN A 628 -3.36 25.52 21.00
C GLN A 628 -4.85 25.21 21.16
N VAL A 629 -5.34 24.12 20.54
CA VAL A 629 -6.73 23.67 20.69
C VAL A 629 -6.98 23.21 22.14
N MET A 630 -6.06 22.45 22.72
CA MET A 630 -6.14 22.00 24.10
C MET A 630 -6.14 23.18 25.10
N ASP A 631 -5.30 24.19 24.87
CA ASP A 631 -5.22 25.39 25.70
C ASP A 631 -6.53 26.21 25.60
N ALA A 632 -7.09 26.35 24.39
CA ALA A 632 -8.36 27.02 24.18
C ALA A 632 -9.54 26.28 24.84
N GLN A 633 -9.50 24.94 24.84
CA GLN A 633 -10.47 24.11 25.55
C GLN A 633 -10.36 24.24 27.08
N GLU A 634 -9.13 24.32 27.60
CA GLU A 634 -8.88 24.52 29.03
C GLU A 634 -9.30 25.92 29.51
N ALA A 635 -9.17 26.93 28.64
CA ALA A 635 -9.61 28.29 28.89
C ALA A 635 -11.13 28.52 28.67
N HIS A 636 -11.91 27.47 28.39
CA HIS A 636 -13.33 27.53 28.05
C HIS A 636 -13.67 28.44 26.84
N GLN A 637 -12.70 28.68 25.96
CA GLN A 637 -12.91 29.40 24.71
C GLN A 637 -13.51 28.49 23.63
N MET A 638 -13.20 27.20 23.72
CA MET A 638 -13.78 26.12 22.92
C MET A 638 -14.23 25.01 23.86
N PHE A 639 -15.25 24.26 23.49
CA PHE A 639 -15.69 23.08 24.24
C PHE A 639 -15.54 21.83 23.35
N ALA A 640 -16.37 21.70 22.32
CA ALA A 640 -16.28 20.60 21.35
C ALA A 640 -15.77 21.12 19.99
N THR A 641 -14.77 20.47 19.41
CA THR A 641 -14.03 20.98 18.25
C THR A 641 -14.06 20.01 17.06
N GLY A 642 -14.14 20.58 15.86
CA GLY A 642 -13.95 19.88 14.61
C GLY A 642 -15.15 19.05 14.14
N ARG A 643 -14.91 18.27 13.09
CA ARG A 643 -15.92 17.43 12.43
C ARG A 643 -16.57 16.45 13.41
N TYR A 644 -15.81 15.96 14.38
CA TYR A 644 -16.22 14.95 15.35
C TYR A 644 -16.67 15.53 16.71
N GLN A 645 -16.68 16.86 16.86
CA GLN A 645 -17.01 17.54 18.12
C GLN A 645 -16.22 16.98 19.32
N VAL A 646 -14.89 16.83 19.16
CA VAL A 646 -14.00 16.26 20.19
C VAL A 646 -13.92 17.23 21.36
N THR A 647 -14.22 16.75 22.58
CA THR A 647 -14.18 17.57 23.80
C THR A 647 -12.82 17.49 24.50
N THR A 648 -12.62 18.29 25.55
CA THR A 648 -11.33 18.48 26.23
C THR A 648 -10.69 17.18 26.73
N ALA A 649 -11.45 16.32 27.43
CA ALA A 649 -10.92 15.07 27.96
C ALA A 649 -10.57 14.07 26.85
N PRO A 650 -11.47 13.77 25.88
CA PRO A 650 -11.14 12.90 24.75
C PRO A 650 -9.92 13.37 23.95
N LEU A 651 -9.75 14.68 23.71
CA LEU A 651 -8.57 15.17 22.99
C LEU A 651 -7.27 14.92 23.76
N LYS A 652 -7.26 15.22 25.07
CA LYS A 652 -6.11 14.94 25.95
C LYS A 652 -5.79 13.45 26.01
N GLU A 653 -6.81 12.61 26.05
CA GLU A 653 -6.65 11.15 26.06
C GLU A 653 -6.16 10.61 24.70
N ALA A 654 -6.64 11.16 23.58
CA ALA A 654 -6.18 10.80 22.23
C ALA A 654 -4.70 11.14 22.02
N VAL A 655 -4.30 12.36 22.39
CA VAL A 655 -2.88 12.79 22.31
C VAL A 655 -1.99 11.85 23.10
N ARG A 656 -2.40 11.46 24.32
CA ARG A 656 -1.64 10.52 25.14
C ARG A 656 -1.67 9.08 24.60
N GLY A 657 -2.85 8.61 24.21
CA GLY A 657 -3.09 7.22 23.78
C GLY A 657 -2.45 6.89 22.45
N LEU A 658 -2.36 7.86 21.54
CA LEU A 658 -1.75 7.72 20.21
C LEU A 658 -0.33 8.32 20.14
N ASN A 659 0.17 8.89 21.24
CA ASN A 659 1.46 9.58 21.30
C ASN A 659 1.61 10.65 20.19
N LEU A 660 0.60 11.52 20.06
CA LEU A 660 0.56 12.57 19.03
C LEU A 660 1.52 13.72 19.38
N ASP A 661 2.17 14.28 18.36
CA ASP A 661 2.95 15.52 18.52
C ASP A 661 2.01 16.70 18.75
N VAL A 662 2.08 17.31 19.93
CA VAL A 662 1.24 18.45 20.31
C VAL A 662 1.49 19.71 19.46
N ASN A 663 2.61 19.76 18.73
CA ASN A 663 2.93 20.84 17.80
C ASN A 663 2.35 20.62 16.39
N ALA A 664 1.86 19.42 16.09
CA ALA A 664 1.18 19.14 14.83
C ALA A 664 -0.14 19.89 14.74
N LEU A 665 -0.57 20.18 13.51
CA LEU A 665 -1.83 20.86 13.24
C LEU A 665 -3.02 19.96 13.59
N TYR A 666 -4.09 20.59 14.08
CA TYR A 666 -5.40 19.97 14.27
C TYR A 666 -6.23 20.02 12.97
N ASP A 667 -5.57 19.68 11.86
CA ASP A 667 -6.14 19.68 10.51
C ASP A 667 -7.08 18.49 10.26
N GLU A 668 -7.62 18.38 9.04
CA GLU A 668 -8.62 17.36 8.68
C GLU A 668 -8.07 15.95 8.91
N ALA A 669 -6.85 15.68 8.45
CA ALA A 669 -6.19 14.40 8.60
C ALA A 669 -5.94 14.04 10.09
N MET A 670 -5.55 15.01 10.92
CA MET A 670 -5.38 14.79 12.36
C MET A 670 -6.71 14.46 13.05
N GLN A 671 -7.78 15.16 12.68
CA GLN A 671 -9.12 14.89 13.23
C GLN A 671 -9.62 13.50 12.83
N ASP A 672 -9.46 13.11 11.56
CA ASP A 672 -9.84 11.77 11.06
C ASP A 672 -9.06 10.68 11.77
N ARG A 673 -7.76 10.89 11.94
CA ARG A 673 -6.89 9.99 12.69
C ARG A 673 -7.33 9.80 14.13
N ILE A 674 -7.70 10.88 14.83
CA ILE A 674 -8.23 10.80 16.20
C ILE A 674 -9.54 10.01 16.23
N PHE A 675 -10.43 10.23 15.26
CA PHE A 675 -11.67 9.48 15.16
C PHE A 675 -11.43 7.98 14.96
N GLU A 676 -10.61 7.61 13.98
CA GLU A 676 -10.36 6.22 13.60
C GLU A 676 -9.50 5.48 14.62
N GLU A 677 -8.31 6.00 14.92
CA GLU A 677 -7.33 5.29 15.74
C GLU A 677 -7.64 5.36 17.24
N TYR A 678 -8.33 6.41 17.70
CA TYR A 678 -8.63 6.59 19.12
C TYR A 678 -10.10 6.41 19.46
N ILE A 679 -11.01 7.20 18.88
CA ILE A 679 -12.42 7.21 19.30
C ILE A 679 -13.07 5.85 19.07
N ILE A 680 -13.07 5.34 17.83
CA ILE A 680 -13.77 4.09 17.50
C ILE A 680 -12.95 2.83 17.82
N THR A 681 -11.62 2.94 17.90
CA THR A 681 -10.73 1.79 18.12
C THR A 681 -10.35 1.59 19.59
N ILE A 682 -9.91 2.65 20.29
CA ILE A 682 -9.40 2.54 21.66
C ILE A 682 -10.50 2.85 22.69
N LYS A 683 -11.21 3.98 22.52
CA LYS A 683 -12.18 4.47 23.50
C LYS A 683 -13.51 3.72 23.42
N ARG A 684 -13.97 3.40 22.19
CA ARG A 684 -15.25 2.71 21.91
C ARG A 684 -15.04 1.45 21.07
N PRO A 685 -14.26 0.46 21.53
CA PRO A 685 -13.83 -0.69 20.74
C PRO A 685 -14.98 -1.55 20.18
N ALA A 686 -16.19 -1.47 20.74
CA ALA A 686 -17.35 -2.19 20.20
C ALA A 686 -17.72 -1.74 18.78
N ILE A 687 -17.41 -0.49 18.41
CA ILE A 687 -17.64 0.04 17.06
C ILE A 687 -16.74 -0.70 16.07
N ILE A 688 -15.42 -0.66 16.27
CA ILE A 688 -14.47 -1.33 15.37
C ILE A 688 -14.64 -2.86 15.38
N ALA A 689 -14.97 -3.45 16.53
CA ALA A 689 -15.24 -4.88 16.64
C ALA A 689 -16.43 -5.33 15.77
N TYR A 690 -17.43 -4.46 15.59
CA TYR A 690 -18.52 -4.72 14.65
C TYR A 690 -18.09 -4.49 13.21
N LEU A 691 -17.45 -3.35 12.91
CA LEU A 691 -17.10 -2.95 11.54
C LEU A 691 -16.08 -3.91 10.89
N GLU A 692 -15.05 -4.31 11.63
CA GLU A 692 -13.95 -5.15 11.11
C GLU A 692 -14.03 -6.62 11.56
N GLY A 693 -14.97 -6.94 12.45
CA GLY A 693 -15.05 -8.26 13.08
C GLY A 693 -16.46 -8.83 13.15
N ASN A 694 -16.68 -9.70 14.14
CA ASN A 694 -17.96 -10.34 14.40
C ASN A 694 -18.70 -9.73 15.61
N GLY A 695 -18.41 -8.46 15.92
CA GLY A 695 -19.06 -7.72 16.99
C GLY A 695 -20.57 -7.53 16.77
N SER A 696 -21.26 -7.04 17.80
CA SER A 696 -22.71 -6.78 17.76
C SER A 696 -23.01 -5.37 17.24
N VAL A 697 -23.90 -5.27 16.25
CA VAL A 697 -24.35 -3.97 15.71
C VAL A 697 -25.09 -3.13 16.77
N ASP A 698 -25.84 -3.79 17.68
CA ASP A 698 -26.54 -3.08 18.76
C ASP A 698 -25.55 -2.51 19.80
N ASP A 699 -24.43 -3.20 20.05
CA ASP A 699 -23.40 -2.71 20.98
C ASP A 699 -22.54 -1.60 20.35
N ALA A 700 -22.28 -1.69 19.04
CA ALA A 700 -21.67 -0.60 18.28
C ALA A 700 -22.56 0.66 18.30
N ALA A 701 -23.84 0.54 17.96
CA ALA A 701 -24.80 1.64 17.99
C ALA A 701 -24.93 2.27 19.39
N TYR A 702 -25.00 1.45 20.43
CA TYR A 702 -25.00 1.94 21.81
C TYR A 702 -23.70 2.67 22.16
N SER A 703 -22.55 2.17 21.70
CA SER A 703 -21.24 2.81 21.94
C SER A 703 -21.11 4.15 21.22
N CYS A 704 -21.70 4.32 20.04
CA CYS A 704 -21.84 5.62 19.40
C CYS A 704 -22.66 6.58 20.25
N ALA A 705 -23.78 6.13 20.84
CA ALA A 705 -24.62 6.97 21.72
C ALA A 705 -23.93 7.40 23.02
N LEU A 706 -22.95 6.62 23.50
CA LEU A 706 -22.11 7.01 24.64
C LEU A 706 -21.11 8.11 24.27
N GLU A 707 -20.73 8.21 23.00
CA GLU A 707 -19.69 9.13 22.53
C GLU A 707 -20.28 10.42 21.94
N PHE A 708 -21.30 10.29 21.11
CA PHE A 708 -21.89 11.37 20.32
C PHE A 708 -23.28 11.73 20.85
N ALA A 709 -23.42 12.98 21.30
CA ALA A 709 -24.65 13.45 21.94
C ALA A 709 -25.84 13.52 20.97
N SER A 710 -25.58 13.61 19.67
CA SER A 710 -26.59 13.58 18.60
C SER A 710 -27.25 12.22 18.40
N VAL A 711 -26.70 11.14 18.98
CA VAL A 711 -27.16 9.77 18.77
C VAL A 711 -28.11 9.32 19.89
N GLY A 712 -29.27 8.81 19.49
CA GLY A 712 -30.28 8.27 20.40
C GLY A 712 -29.92 6.90 20.94
N VAL A 713 -30.40 6.61 22.16
CA VAL A 713 -30.27 5.32 22.83
C VAL A 713 -31.53 4.49 22.61
N LYS A 714 -31.36 3.19 22.35
CA LYS A 714 -32.45 2.21 22.22
C LYS A 714 -33.14 1.95 23.56
N GLN A 715 -34.45 1.75 23.53
CA GLN A 715 -35.29 1.50 24.70
C GLN A 715 -34.70 0.39 25.59
N GLY A 716 -34.70 0.63 26.90
CA GLY A 716 -34.21 -0.32 27.90
C GLY A 716 -32.70 -0.32 28.12
N LYS A 717 -31.90 0.35 27.27
CA LYS A 717 -30.47 0.57 27.55
C LYS A 717 -30.30 1.70 28.58
N GLN A 718 -29.20 1.64 29.33
CA GLN A 718 -28.89 2.61 30.38
C GLN A 718 -28.54 3.98 29.74
N ILE A 719 -28.97 5.08 30.38
CA ILE A 719 -28.54 6.44 30.03
C ILE A 719 -27.75 7.04 31.20
N SER A 720 -27.22 8.27 31.04
CA SER A 720 -26.46 8.92 32.09
C SER A 720 -27.25 8.92 33.42
N PRO A 721 -26.59 8.63 34.57
CA PRO A 721 -27.25 8.67 35.88
C PRO A 721 -27.87 10.04 36.16
N ASP A 722 -28.89 10.07 37.01
CA ASP A 722 -29.54 11.33 37.37
C ASP A 722 -28.57 12.25 38.10
N PRO A 723 -28.33 13.49 37.64
CA PRO A 723 -27.37 14.40 38.27
C PRO A 723 -27.86 14.95 39.63
N HIS A 724 -29.13 14.78 39.97
CA HIS A 724 -29.77 15.35 41.17
C HIS A 724 -30.33 14.28 42.12
N GLU A 725 -30.52 13.04 41.67
CA GLU A 725 -30.99 11.92 42.48
C GLU A 725 -29.91 10.88 42.75
N TYR A 726 -29.94 10.30 43.96
CA TYR A 726 -29.02 9.26 44.42
C TYR A 726 -29.76 7.96 44.74
N GLU A 727 -29.10 6.84 44.51
CA GLU A 727 -29.58 5.51 44.91
C GLU A 727 -29.76 5.42 46.42
N LYS A 728 -30.83 4.77 46.86
CA LYS A 728 -31.14 4.55 48.28
C LYS A 728 -31.30 3.06 48.57
N ASN A 729 -30.79 2.65 49.73
CA ASN A 729 -31.03 1.34 50.32
C ASN A 729 -32.51 1.20 50.76
N PRO A 730 -32.99 -0.03 50.99
CA PRO A 730 -34.36 -0.26 51.49
C PRO A 730 -34.69 0.45 52.82
N ASP A 731 -33.67 0.76 53.63
CA ASP A 731 -33.79 1.50 54.89
C ASP A 731 -33.82 3.04 54.71
N GLY A 732 -33.73 3.54 53.47
CA GLY A 732 -33.73 4.96 53.12
C GLY A 732 -32.37 5.64 53.17
N SER A 733 -31.30 4.95 53.59
CA SER A 733 -29.93 5.47 53.54
C SER A 733 -29.40 5.51 52.10
N PHE A 734 -28.46 6.42 51.80
CA PHE A 734 -27.89 6.51 50.46
C PHE A 734 -26.87 5.41 50.18
N VAL A 735 -26.90 4.85 48.98
CA VAL A 735 -25.87 3.93 48.49
C VAL A 735 -24.58 4.72 48.27
N ARG A 736 -23.46 4.19 48.77
CA ARG A 736 -22.13 4.80 48.63
C ARG A 736 -21.17 3.87 47.90
N ASP A 737 -20.29 4.44 47.09
CA ASP A 737 -19.24 3.69 46.39
C ASP A 737 -18.06 3.32 47.32
N LYS A 738 -17.06 2.62 46.77
CA LYS A 738 -15.83 2.22 47.48
C LYS A 738 -14.98 3.39 48.01
N HIS A 739 -15.27 4.62 47.59
CA HIS A 739 -14.64 5.86 48.02
C HIS A 739 -15.56 6.71 48.91
N HIS A 740 -16.68 6.14 49.37
CA HIS A 740 -17.71 6.79 50.19
C HIS A 740 -18.49 7.92 49.49
N ASN A 741 -18.42 8.05 48.16
CA ASN A 741 -19.24 9.01 47.41
C ASN A 741 -20.66 8.49 47.24
N LEU A 742 -21.65 9.38 47.18
CA LEU A 742 -23.04 9.01 46.91
C LEU A 742 -23.17 8.48 45.48
N VAL A 743 -23.83 7.33 45.31
CA VAL A 743 -24.06 6.72 44.00
C VAL A 743 -25.29 7.35 43.36
N HIS A 744 -25.11 7.97 42.19
CA HIS A 744 -26.20 8.57 41.43
C HIS A 744 -27.19 7.51 40.92
N LYS A 745 -28.48 7.87 40.90
CA LYS A 745 -29.57 6.98 40.50
C LYS A 745 -29.43 6.58 39.03
N LYS A 746 -29.49 5.27 38.75
CA LYS A 746 -29.44 4.76 37.37
C LYS A 746 -30.73 5.11 36.63
N ARG A 747 -30.57 5.45 35.35
CA ARG A 747 -31.69 5.75 34.44
C ARG A 747 -31.58 4.90 33.19
N TYR A 748 -32.73 4.64 32.56
CA TYR A 748 -32.83 3.85 31.33
C TYR A 748 -33.67 4.61 30.31
N ALA A 749 -33.38 4.41 29.03
CA ALA A 749 -34.17 4.95 27.94
C ALA A 749 -35.59 4.33 28.00
N THR A 750 -36.61 5.15 28.23
CA THR A 750 -38.02 4.72 28.31
C THR A 750 -38.66 4.50 26.95
N ILE A 751 -38.15 5.18 25.92
CA ILE A 751 -38.50 5.02 24.50
C ILE A 751 -37.22 5.10 23.65
N ASP A 752 -37.30 4.66 22.40
CA ASP A 752 -36.21 4.82 21.43
C ASP A 752 -35.93 6.30 21.14
N GLY A 753 -34.65 6.63 20.96
CA GLY A 753 -34.22 7.97 20.55
C GLY A 753 -33.99 8.93 21.72
N ILE A 754 -34.05 8.47 22.98
CA ILE A 754 -33.64 9.29 24.12
C ILE A 754 -32.12 9.44 24.11
N GLY A 755 -31.63 10.67 24.27
CA GLY A 755 -30.18 10.91 24.32
C GLY A 755 -29.54 10.33 25.56
N TYR A 756 -28.31 9.83 25.44
CA TYR A 756 -27.58 9.31 26.61
C TYR A 756 -27.43 10.38 27.70
N TYR A 757 -27.25 11.65 27.30
CA TYR A 757 -27.12 12.80 28.19
C TYR A 757 -28.46 13.50 28.53
N ASN A 758 -29.60 12.84 28.31
CA ASN A 758 -30.92 13.45 28.49
C ASN A 758 -31.11 14.06 29.90
N GLY A 759 -31.61 15.29 29.94
CA GLY A 759 -31.84 16.07 31.17
C GLY A 759 -30.82 17.17 31.45
N ASP A 760 -29.72 17.26 30.68
CA ASP A 760 -28.72 18.32 30.83
C ASP A 760 -29.10 19.68 30.20
N LYS A 761 -30.21 19.72 29.43
CA LYS A 761 -30.75 20.86 28.66
C LYS A 761 -29.84 21.42 27.56
N LEU A 762 -28.66 20.84 27.36
CA LEU A 762 -27.66 21.30 26.40
C LEU A 762 -27.64 20.40 25.16
N ASN A 763 -27.71 19.09 25.36
CA ASN A 763 -27.57 18.11 24.30
C ASN A 763 -28.92 17.77 23.65
N LYS A 764 -28.89 17.51 22.34
CA LYS A 764 -30.06 17.15 21.53
C LYS A 764 -29.74 15.97 20.65
N VAL A 765 -30.70 15.06 20.55
CA VAL A 765 -30.64 13.91 19.63
C VAL A 765 -31.18 14.30 18.27
N PHE A 766 -30.49 13.87 17.23
CA PHE A 766 -30.88 14.03 15.83
C PHE A 766 -30.90 12.70 15.06
N ILE A 767 -30.26 11.66 15.58
CA ILE A 767 -30.13 10.35 14.93
C ILE A 767 -30.86 9.30 15.76
N MET A 768 -31.80 8.59 15.13
CA MET A 768 -32.50 7.46 15.78
C MET A 768 -31.61 6.20 15.78
N PRO A 769 -31.76 5.31 16.78
CA PRO A 769 -30.98 4.07 16.86
C PRO A 769 -31.05 3.22 15.59
N ASP A 770 -32.23 3.07 15.00
CA ASP A 770 -32.42 2.23 13.81
C ASP A 770 -31.74 2.81 12.57
N ASP A 771 -31.75 4.14 12.39
CA ASP A 771 -31.05 4.81 11.30
C ASP A 771 -29.53 4.60 11.41
N LEU A 772 -28.99 4.69 12.63
CA LEU A 772 -27.57 4.42 12.87
C LEU A 772 -27.22 2.96 12.64
N ILE A 773 -28.04 2.01 13.12
CA ILE A 773 -27.83 0.57 12.90
C ILE A 773 -27.80 0.27 11.41
N GLN A 774 -28.69 0.88 10.63
CA GLN A 774 -28.72 0.73 9.18
C GLN A 774 -27.43 1.28 8.54
N LYS A 775 -26.96 2.46 8.94
CA LYS A 775 -25.70 3.02 8.41
C LYS A 775 -24.45 2.28 8.85
N LEU A 776 -24.44 1.68 10.05
CA LEU A 776 -23.37 0.80 10.50
C LEU A 776 -23.27 -0.45 9.61
N LYS A 777 -24.42 -1.06 9.24
CA LYS A 777 -24.46 -2.19 8.30
C LYS A 777 -23.94 -1.79 6.93
N GLU A 778 -24.45 -0.69 6.37
CA GLU A 778 -23.99 -0.17 5.07
C GLU A 778 -22.49 0.10 5.05
N SER A 779 -21.95 0.69 6.14
CA SER A 779 -20.52 0.96 6.25
C SER A 779 -19.69 -0.32 6.25
N LYS A 780 -20.15 -1.35 6.95
CA LYS A 780 -19.49 -2.66 6.97
C LYS A 780 -19.50 -3.32 5.60
N ASP A 781 -20.62 -3.24 4.89
CA ASP A 781 -20.81 -3.83 3.57
C ASP A 781 -20.03 -3.10 2.47
N GLU A 782 -19.65 -1.82 2.66
CA GLU A 782 -18.78 -1.09 1.72
C GLU A 782 -17.29 -1.52 1.78
N VAL A 783 -16.88 -2.19 2.86
CA VAL A 783 -15.49 -2.61 3.11
C VAL A 783 -15.29 -4.12 2.88
N GLN A 784 -16.38 -4.89 2.84
CA GLN A 784 -16.40 -6.32 2.52
C GLN A 784 -16.62 -6.54 1.02
#